data_AF-V4SYZ4-F1
#
_entry.id   AF-V4SYZ4-F1
#
_cell.length_a   1.000
_cell.length_b   1.000
_cell.length_c   1.000
_cell.angle_alpha   90.00
_cell.angle_beta   90.00
_cell.angle_gamma   90.00
#
_symmetry.space_group_name_H-M   'P 1'
#
loop_
_entity.id
_entity.type
_entity.pdbx_description
1 polymer ?
#
loop_
_entity_poly.entity_id
_entity_poly.type
_entity_poly.pdbx_seq_one_letter_code
_entity_poly.pdbx_strand_id
1 'polypeptide(L)'
;MASVSQCPPFGFSRKYYHVSEDGSCVRQSSFFQGHAVLNQGVGYSVILGFGAFFAVFTSFLVWLEKRYVGSRHTSEWFNTAGRNVRTGLIASVIVSQWTWAATILQSSNVAWKYGVSGPFWYASGATIQVLLFGVMAIEIKRKAPHAHTVCEIVKARWGTAAHLVFLAFCFLTNIIVTAMLLLGGSAVVNALTGVNIYAASFLIPLGVIVYTLAGGLKATFLASYIHSVIVHVVLVIFVYLVYTASSELGSPSVMYNRLVEVASKSRICQEPVSHAGQSCGPVNGNYKGSFLTILSSGGLVFGIINIVGNFGTVFVDNGYWVSAIAARPSSTHKGYLLGGLVWFAVPFSLATSLGLGALALDLPLTESEASHGLVPPATAIALMGKGGSILLLTMLFMAVTSAGSSELIAVSSLCTYDIYRTYINPDASGEKILKVSRAVILGFGCFMGFLAVILNKAGVSLGWMYLAMGVLIGSAVLPIAFMLLWRKANAIGAIAGTITGCLLGIITWLSVTAIEYGRINLDTTGRNAPMLAGNLVSILTGGAVHAVCSLLWPQNYDWDTTKQITMVEKEKGELPVDEFKEEKLMKAKAWIVKWGVGFTVVIALLWPLLTLPAGEFSLGYFTFWAVVAIAWGTIGSAVIIALPLIESWETIKSVCVGLFTNDLLMERVEEINIKLQTIMLAIPEAENMYLLEKEKAKNKEATEKQA
;
A
#
# COMPACT_ATOMS: atom_id res chain seq x y z
N MET A 1 12.09 19.22 -54.59
CA MET A 1 12.68 18.11 -53.81
C MET A 1 12.89 18.62 -52.39
N ALA A 2 11.93 18.40 -51.50
CA ALA A 2 12.06 18.74 -50.09
C ALA A 2 13.10 17.80 -49.46
N SER A 3 14.09 18.36 -48.79
CA SER A 3 15.15 17.64 -48.10
C SER A 3 14.57 16.57 -47.17
N VAL A 4 15.05 15.33 -47.32
CA VAL A 4 14.82 14.23 -46.38
C VAL A 4 15.26 14.70 -44.99
N SER A 5 14.30 15.10 -44.16
CA SER A 5 14.52 15.48 -42.77
C SER A 5 15.12 14.30 -42.02
N GLN A 6 16.24 14.52 -41.32
CA GLN A 6 16.99 13.51 -40.57
C GLN A 6 16.08 12.47 -39.90
N CYS A 7 16.20 11.21 -40.33
CA CYS A 7 15.66 10.07 -39.62
C CYS A 7 16.78 9.49 -38.73
N PRO A 8 16.64 9.42 -37.40
CA PRO A 8 15.50 9.82 -36.56
C PRO A 8 15.46 11.33 -36.24
N PRO A 9 14.34 11.86 -35.70
CA PRO A 9 14.23 13.22 -35.18
C PRO A 9 15.23 13.54 -34.06
N PHE A 10 15.55 12.55 -33.22
CA PHE A 10 16.53 12.68 -32.13
C PHE A 10 17.56 11.55 -32.18
N GLY A 11 18.84 11.89 -32.00
CA GLY A 11 19.92 10.90 -32.01
C GLY A 11 19.79 9.82 -30.92
N PHE A 12 19.27 10.18 -29.75
CA PHE A 12 19.12 9.26 -28.61
C PHE A 12 17.93 8.29 -28.74
N SER A 13 16.92 8.61 -29.56
CA SER A 13 15.75 7.74 -29.77
C SER A 13 15.82 6.93 -31.07
N ARG A 14 16.97 6.95 -31.76
CA ARG A 14 17.22 6.26 -33.04
C ARG A 14 16.73 4.82 -33.10
N LYS A 15 16.90 4.09 -31.99
CA LYS A 15 16.59 2.66 -31.88
C LYS A 15 15.08 2.36 -32.10
N TYR A 16 14.23 3.38 -31.99
CA TYR A 16 12.77 3.27 -32.13
C TYR A 16 12.23 3.78 -33.46
N TYR A 17 13.11 4.14 -34.40
CA TYR A 17 12.74 4.58 -35.74
C TYR A 17 13.41 3.66 -36.77
N HIS A 18 12.72 3.41 -37.87
CA HIS A 18 13.25 2.70 -39.03
C HIS A 18 12.89 3.46 -40.31
N VAL A 19 13.71 3.30 -41.34
CA VAL A 19 13.44 3.89 -42.65
C VAL A 19 12.63 2.87 -43.46
N SER A 20 11.43 3.27 -43.87
CA SER A 20 10.55 2.46 -44.73
C SER A 20 11.10 2.38 -46.17
N GLU A 21 10.60 1.43 -46.97
CA GLU A 21 11.00 1.21 -48.36
C GLU A 21 10.80 2.45 -49.26
N ASP A 22 9.84 3.30 -48.90
CA ASP A 22 9.57 4.60 -49.55
C ASP A 22 10.51 5.74 -49.08
N GLY A 23 11.48 5.43 -48.22
CA GLY A 23 12.42 6.40 -47.64
C GLY A 23 11.85 7.24 -46.50
N SER A 24 10.62 6.95 -46.04
CA SER A 24 10.00 7.67 -44.92
C SER A 24 10.52 7.18 -43.55
N CYS A 25 10.61 8.09 -42.58
CA CYS A 25 11.03 7.77 -41.21
C CYS A 25 9.83 7.31 -40.38
N VAL A 26 9.81 6.05 -39.98
CA VAL A 26 8.67 5.43 -39.27
C VAL A 26 9.05 5.10 -37.85
N ARG A 27 8.28 5.59 -36.88
CA ARG A 27 8.45 5.23 -35.46
C ARG A 27 7.84 3.86 -35.19
N GLN A 28 8.34 3.15 -34.18
CA GLN A 28 7.66 1.96 -33.68
C GLN A 28 6.26 2.32 -33.13
N SER A 29 5.26 1.49 -33.42
CA SER A 29 3.87 1.71 -32.98
C SER A 29 3.65 1.47 -31.48
N SER A 30 4.44 0.58 -30.88
CA SER A 30 4.43 0.25 -29.46
C SER A 30 5.84 -0.10 -28.99
N PHE A 31 6.13 0.12 -27.71
CA PHE A 31 7.42 -0.20 -27.11
C PHE A 31 7.62 -1.70 -26.95
N PHE A 32 6.60 -2.41 -26.43
CA PHE A 32 6.72 -3.84 -26.16
C PHE A 32 6.47 -4.71 -27.38
N GLN A 33 5.67 -4.25 -28.36
CA GLN A 33 5.34 -4.98 -29.60
C GLN A 33 4.82 -6.42 -29.36
N GLY A 34 4.30 -6.72 -28.17
CA GLY A 34 3.92 -8.07 -27.77
C GLY A 34 5.09 -9.02 -27.48
N HIS A 35 6.33 -8.52 -27.41
CA HIS A 35 7.53 -9.29 -27.10
C HIS A 35 7.99 -9.07 -25.65
N ALA A 36 8.17 -10.18 -24.92
CA ALA A 36 8.71 -10.15 -23.57
C ALA A 36 10.24 -10.16 -23.57
N VAL A 37 10.84 -9.35 -22.70
CA VAL A 37 12.32 -9.24 -22.57
C VAL A 37 12.92 -10.41 -21.79
N LEU A 38 12.15 -10.94 -20.83
CA LEU A 38 12.50 -12.10 -20.02
C LEU A 38 11.72 -13.33 -20.51
N ASN A 39 12.27 -14.50 -20.25
CA ASN A 39 11.55 -15.74 -20.53
C ASN A 39 10.47 -16.01 -19.47
N GLN A 40 9.51 -16.87 -19.82
CA GLN A 40 8.43 -17.25 -18.89
C GLN A 40 8.95 -17.94 -17.63
N GLY A 41 10.08 -18.66 -17.73
CA GLY A 41 10.73 -19.32 -16.59
C GLY A 41 11.05 -18.33 -15.47
N VAL A 42 11.67 -17.18 -15.79
CA VAL A 42 11.95 -16.12 -14.80
C VAL A 42 10.64 -15.60 -14.19
N GLY A 43 9.58 -15.43 -14.99
CA GLY A 43 8.27 -15.02 -14.48
C GLY A 43 7.70 -15.99 -13.43
N TYR A 44 7.63 -17.28 -13.75
CA TYR A 44 7.18 -18.29 -12.80
C TYR A 44 8.09 -18.43 -11.58
N SER A 45 9.41 -18.32 -11.76
CA SER A 45 10.37 -18.33 -10.65
C SER A 45 10.18 -17.15 -9.72
N VAL A 46 9.88 -15.95 -10.23
CA VAL A 46 9.61 -14.80 -9.34
C VAL A 46 8.30 -15.01 -8.59
N ILE A 47 7.23 -15.39 -9.29
CA ILE A 47 5.89 -15.50 -8.69
C ILE A 47 5.84 -16.62 -7.64
N LEU A 48 6.32 -17.81 -7.98
CA LEU A 48 6.25 -18.99 -7.11
C LEU A 48 7.44 -19.07 -6.15
N GLY A 49 8.63 -18.74 -6.63
CA GLY A 49 9.86 -18.85 -5.85
C GLY A 49 9.91 -17.87 -4.69
N PHE A 50 9.56 -16.60 -4.89
CA PHE A 50 9.51 -15.64 -3.77
C PHE A 50 8.38 -15.97 -2.80
N GLY A 51 7.21 -16.40 -3.28
CA GLY A 51 6.12 -16.86 -2.40
C GLY A 51 6.55 -18.00 -1.49
N ALA A 52 7.21 -19.02 -2.05
CA ALA A 52 7.77 -20.13 -1.27
C ALA A 52 8.89 -19.68 -0.32
N PHE A 53 9.80 -18.82 -0.77
CA PHE A 53 10.87 -18.25 0.05
C PHE A 53 10.28 -17.55 1.29
N PHE A 54 9.32 -16.65 1.10
CA PHE A 54 8.71 -15.94 2.23
C PHE A 54 7.95 -16.88 3.14
N ALA A 55 7.24 -17.88 2.62
CA ALA A 55 6.57 -18.87 3.45
C ALA A 55 7.55 -19.60 4.38
N VAL A 56 8.67 -20.09 3.85
CA VAL A 56 9.72 -20.76 4.65
C VAL A 56 10.36 -19.78 5.62
N PHE A 57 10.76 -18.62 5.12
CA PHE A 57 11.50 -17.63 5.88
C PHE A 57 10.70 -17.03 7.04
N THR A 58 9.46 -16.63 6.81
CA THR A 58 8.62 -16.06 7.88
C THR A 58 8.23 -17.12 8.89
N SER A 59 7.96 -18.35 8.45
CA SER A 59 7.71 -19.48 9.35
C SER A 59 8.93 -19.78 10.23
N PHE A 60 10.13 -19.70 9.65
CA PHE A 60 11.38 -19.86 10.39
C PHE A 60 11.60 -18.75 11.42
N LEU A 61 11.38 -17.48 11.06
CA LEU A 61 11.51 -16.38 12.02
C LEU A 61 10.49 -16.46 13.17
N VAL A 62 9.26 -16.83 12.85
CA VAL A 62 8.21 -17.06 13.85
C VAL A 62 8.59 -18.24 14.76
N TRP A 63 9.17 -19.31 14.20
CA TRP A 63 9.66 -20.45 14.98
C TRP A 63 10.81 -20.05 15.92
N LEU A 64 11.77 -19.26 15.45
CA LEU A 64 12.86 -18.72 16.28
C LEU A 64 12.31 -17.89 17.44
N GLU A 65 11.34 -17.02 17.18
CA GLU A 65 10.72 -16.20 18.22
C GLU A 65 10.03 -17.07 19.27
N LYS A 66 9.24 -18.05 18.83
CA LYS A 66 8.57 -19.00 19.74
C LYS A 66 9.58 -19.74 20.61
N ARG A 67 10.70 -20.18 20.03
CA ARG A 67 11.70 -21.01 20.71
C ARG A 67 12.56 -20.21 21.69
N TYR A 68 13.00 -19.01 21.32
CA TYR A 68 14.00 -18.26 22.10
C TYR A 68 13.43 -17.03 22.84
N VAL A 69 12.27 -16.51 22.43
CA VAL A 69 11.62 -15.35 23.08
C VAL A 69 10.39 -15.78 23.91
N GLY A 70 9.81 -16.96 23.62
CA GLY A 70 8.71 -17.53 24.40
C GLY A 70 7.31 -17.01 24.03
N SER A 71 7.14 -16.45 22.83
CA SER A 71 5.84 -15.93 22.35
C SER A 71 4.78 -17.03 22.26
N ARG A 72 3.58 -16.80 22.82
CA ARG A 72 2.42 -17.70 22.70
C ARG A 72 1.61 -17.38 21.44
N HIS A 73 1.34 -18.39 20.61
CA HIS A 73 0.56 -18.25 19.38
C HIS A 73 -0.93 -18.45 19.67
N THR A 74 -1.60 -17.38 20.11
CA THR A 74 -3.04 -17.32 20.34
C THR A 74 -3.75 -16.76 19.09
N SER A 75 -5.10 -16.80 19.08
CA SER A 75 -5.88 -16.14 18.04
C SER A 75 -5.75 -14.61 18.09
N GLU A 76 -5.63 -14.05 19.29
CA GLU A 76 -5.34 -12.63 19.52
C GLU A 76 -3.97 -12.25 18.95
N TRP A 77 -2.95 -13.06 19.20
CA TRP A 77 -1.61 -12.82 18.68
C TRP A 77 -1.57 -12.89 17.14
N PHE A 78 -2.30 -13.84 16.55
CA PHE A 78 -2.42 -13.98 15.09
C PHE A 78 -3.04 -12.75 14.42
N ASN A 79 -4.05 -12.13 15.05
CA ASN A 79 -4.79 -11.01 14.46
C ASN A 79 -4.33 -9.62 14.93
N THR A 80 -3.56 -9.50 16.01
CA THR A 80 -3.14 -8.19 16.58
C THR A 80 -1.63 -8.02 16.73
N ALA A 81 -0.85 -9.05 16.41
CA ALA A 81 0.60 -9.09 16.60
C ALA A 81 1.05 -8.74 18.03
N GLY A 82 0.20 -9.02 19.03
CA GLY A 82 0.46 -8.73 20.45
C GLY A 82 0.47 -7.23 20.80
N ARG A 83 0.03 -6.35 19.89
CA ARG A 83 -0.09 -4.89 20.09
C ARG A 83 1.21 -4.16 20.53
N ASN A 84 2.39 -4.75 20.30
CA ASN A 84 3.68 -4.29 20.86
C ASN A 84 4.71 -3.86 19.78
N VAL A 85 4.24 -3.44 18.61
CA VAL A 85 5.14 -3.06 17.49
C VAL A 85 5.73 -1.66 17.75
N ARG A 86 7.05 -1.52 17.59
CA ARG A 86 7.82 -0.28 17.82
C ARG A 86 7.78 0.67 16.61
N THR A 87 8.27 1.89 16.79
CA THR A 87 8.09 3.03 15.85
C THR A 87 8.67 2.74 14.46
N GLY A 88 9.90 2.23 14.39
CA GLY A 88 10.58 1.92 13.13
C GLY A 88 9.88 0.83 12.35
N LEU A 89 9.54 -0.28 13.01
CA LEU A 89 8.84 -1.38 12.35
C LEU A 89 7.43 -0.97 11.91
N ILE A 90 6.69 -0.17 12.71
CA ILE A 90 5.41 0.43 12.27
C ILE A 90 5.61 1.30 11.03
N ALA A 91 6.60 2.20 11.03
CA ALA A 91 6.86 3.07 9.89
C ALA A 91 7.16 2.26 8.62
N SER A 92 7.98 1.21 8.73
CA SER A 92 8.27 0.30 7.61
C SER A 92 7.03 -0.44 7.14
N VAL A 93 6.21 -0.96 8.05
CA VAL A 93 4.97 -1.66 7.70
C VAL A 93 4.01 -0.73 6.97
N ILE A 94 3.85 0.51 7.45
CA ILE A 94 3.02 1.53 6.79
C ILE A 94 3.52 1.79 5.37
N VAL A 95 4.82 2.05 5.21
CA VAL A 95 5.41 2.28 3.88
C VAL A 95 5.19 1.07 2.97
N SER A 96 5.38 -0.14 3.50
CA SER A 96 5.18 -1.39 2.75
C SER A 96 3.74 -1.57 2.29
N GLN A 97 2.79 -1.45 3.21
CA GLN A 97 1.37 -1.63 2.94
C GLN A 97 0.82 -0.58 1.97
N TRP A 98 1.44 0.60 1.92
CA TRP A 98 1.08 1.68 1.01
C TRP A 98 1.84 1.67 -0.31
N THR A 99 2.94 0.92 -0.40
CA THR A 99 3.66 0.78 -1.66
C THR A 99 2.96 -0.28 -2.48
N TRP A 100 1.85 0.11 -3.10
CA TRP A 100 1.09 -0.73 -4.01
C TRP A 100 1.79 -0.83 -5.37
N ALA A 101 1.31 -1.77 -6.19
CA ALA A 101 1.60 -1.75 -7.63
C ALA A 101 1.27 -0.38 -8.24
N ALA A 102 0.12 0.20 -7.89
CA ALA A 102 -0.26 1.54 -8.35
C ALA A 102 0.76 2.62 -7.96
N THR A 103 1.34 2.55 -6.76
CA THR A 103 2.33 3.54 -6.27
C THR A 103 3.55 3.62 -7.16
N ILE A 104 4.00 2.49 -7.72
CA ILE A 104 5.17 2.44 -8.61
C ILE A 104 4.74 2.74 -10.06
N LEU A 105 3.67 2.09 -10.51
CA LEU A 105 3.28 2.09 -11.92
C LEU A 105 2.47 3.33 -12.31
N GLN A 106 1.46 3.69 -11.52
CA GLN A 106 0.55 4.81 -11.82
C GLN A 106 1.21 6.17 -11.58
N SER A 107 2.08 6.29 -10.58
CA SER A 107 2.86 7.52 -10.35
C SER A 107 3.73 7.87 -11.57
N SER A 108 4.41 6.86 -12.13
CA SER A 108 5.22 7.00 -13.34
C SER A 108 4.35 7.25 -14.59
N ASN A 109 3.16 6.66 -14.67
CA ASN A 109 2.20 6.93 -15.74
C ASN A 109 1.76 8.40 -15.75
N VAL A 110 1.42 8.97 -14.59
CA VAL A 110 1.04 10.39 -14.53
C VAL A 110 2.23 11.33 -14.76
N ALA A 111 3.45 10.89 -14.47
CA ALA A 111 4.66 11.61 -14.88
C ALA A 111 4.86 11.64 -16.39
N TRP A 112 4.60 10.51 -17.06
CA TRP A 112 4.60 10.44 -18.50
C TRP A 112 3.51 11.31 -19.14
N LYS A 113 2.33 11.42 -18.51
CA LYS A 113 1.24 12.28 -19.00
C LYS A 113 1.45 13.77 -18.75
N TYR A 114 1.92 14.15 -17.57
CA TYR A 114 1.87 15.55 -17.10
C TYR A 114 3.25 16.16 -16.79
N GLY A 115 4.35 15.41 -16.96
CA GLY A 115 5.68 15.86 -16.58
C GLY A 115 5.87 15.93 -15.07
N VAL A 116 6.66 16.89 -14.58
CA VAL A 116 7.02 17.05 -13.15
C VAL A 116 5.82 17.24 -12.23
N SER A 117 4.69 17.72 -12.75
CA SER A 117 3.43 17.86 -12.01
C SER A 117 2.85 16.50 -11.58
N GLY A 118 3.02 15.46 -12.40
CA GLY A 118 2.52 14.11 -12.14
C GLY A 118 3.08 13.46 -10.86
N PRO A 119 4.41 13.24 -10.75
CA PRO A 119 5.05 12.67 -9.56
C PRO A 119 4.66 13.40 -8.28
N PHE A 120 4.62 14.74 -8.36
CA PHE A 120 4.33 15.58 -7.23
C PHE A 120 2.89 15.41 -6.75
N TRP A 121 1.89 15.56 -7.61
CA TRP A 121 0.48 15.44 -7.22
C TRP A 121 0.10 14.01 -6.82
N TYR A 122 0.79 13.01 -7.37
CA TYR A 122 0.66 11.64 -6.91
C TYR A 122 1.16 11.49 -5.47
N ALA A 123 2.42 11.86 -5.21
CA ALA A 123 3.06 11.69 -3.92
C ALA A 123 2.41 12.57 -2.84
N SER A 124 2.29 13.87 -3.11
CA SER A 124 1.65 14.81 -2.17
C SER A 124 0.21 14.42 -1.90
N GLY A 125 -0.56 14.10 -2.95
CA GLY A 125 -1.97 13.83 -2.84
C GLY A 125 -2.29 12.58 -2.03
N ALA A 126 -1.40 11.59 -1.99
CA ALA A 126 -1.56 10.37 -1.22
C ALA A 126 -0.87 10.43 0.18
N THR A 127 0.15 11.26 0.38
CA THR A 127 0.77 11.38 1.72
C THR A 127 -0.19 11.97 2.75
N ILE A 128 -1.11 12.86 2.34
CA ILE A 128 -2.07 13.55 3.22
C ILE A 128 -2.88 12.54 4.05
N GLN A 129 -3.35 11.47 3.42
CA GLN A 129 -4.22 10.49 4.06
C GLN A 129 -3.45 9.67 5.09
N VAL A 130 -2.17 9.35 4.87
CA VAL A 130 -1.33 8.65 5.87
C VAL A 130 -1.25 9.50 7.14
N LEU A 131 -0.92 10.77 6.93
CA LEU A 131 -0.63 11.71 8.00
C LEU A 131 -1.89 11.96 8.84
N LEU A 132 -3.03 12.13 8.19
CA LEU A 132 -4.31 12.32 8.87
C LEU A 132 -4.85 11.03 9.49
N PHE A 133 -4.61 9.87 8.89
CA PHE A 133 -4.97 8.58 9.49
C PHE A 133 -4.19 8.31 10.79
N GLY A 134 -2.98 8.88 10.94
CA GLY A 134 -2.27 8.87 12.22
C GLY A 134 -3.08 9.44 13.40
N VAL A 135 -4.01 10.37 13.14
CA VAL A 135 -4.97 10.89 14.14
C VAL A 135 -6.01 9.83 14.50
N MET A 136 -6.50 9.07 13.51
CA MET A 136 -7.43 7.97 13.75
C MET A 136 -6.74 6.84 14.54
N ALA A 137 -5.50 6.52 14.17
CA ALA A 137 -4.71 5.48 14.82
C ALA A 137 -4.54 5.73 16.34
N ILE A 138 -4.30 6.98 16.76
CA ILE A 138 -4.21 7.31 18.20
C ILE A 138 -5.59 7.37 18.87
N GLU A 139 -6.64 7.78 18.18
CA GLU A 139 -8.01 7.81 18.72
C GLU A 139 -8.55 6.41 19.00
N ILE A 140 -8.22 5.42 18.17
CA ILE A 140 -8.56 4.01 18.42
C ILE A 140 -8.00 3.56 19.77
N LYS A 141 -6.72 3.86 20.05
CA LYS A 141 -6.09 3.49 21.33
C LYS A 141 -6.78 4.10 22.54
N ARG A 142 -7.36 5.28 22.36
CA ARG A 142 -8.03 6.03 23.43
C ARG A 142 -9.49 5.59 23.64
N LYS A 143 -10.19 5.24 22.57
CA LYS A 143 -11.65 5.03 22.57
C LYS A 143 -12.09 3.58 22.36
N ALA A 144 -11.27 2.77 21.73
CA ALA A 144 -11.56 1.36 21.40
C ALA A 144 -10.28 0.49 21.49
N PRO A 145 -9.61 0.44 22.67
CA PRO A 145 -8.31 -0.24 22.81
C PRO A 145 -8.36 -1.75 22.56
N HIS A 146 -9.54 -2.37 22.69
CA HIS A 146 -9.76 -3.81 22.58
C HIS A 146 -10.34 -4.26 21.23
N ALA A 147 -10.62 -3.32 20.31
CA ALA A 147 -11.16 -3.65 19.00
C ALA A 147 -10.14 -4.44 18.15
N HIS A 148 -10.67 -5.22 17.21
CA HIS A 148 -9.93 -5.95 16.18
C HIS A 148 -10.17 -5.37 14.79
N THR A 149 -11.36 -4.82 14.53
CA THR A 149 -11.70 -4.18 13.26
C THR A 149 -12.36 -2.82 13.45
N VAL A 150 -12.44 -2.03 12.38
CA VAL A 150 -13.20 -0.77 12.38
C VAL A 150 -14.70 -1.00 12.53
N CYS A 151 -15.21 -2.11 12.01
CA CYS A 151 -16.63 -2.43 11.99
C CYS A 151 -17.16 -2.78 13.39
N GLU A 152 -16.35 -3.39 14.26
CA GLU A 152 -16.72 -3.58 15.67
C GLU A 152 -16.97 -2.23 16.38
N ILE A 153 -16.16 -1.21 16.07
CA ILE A 153 -16.32 0.14 16.61
C ILE A 153 -17.61 0.78 16.10
N VAL A 154 -17.91 0.60 14.80
CA VAL A 154 -19.19 1.04 14.20
C VAL A 154 -20.36 0.37 14.91
N LYS A 155 -20.31 -0.95 15.11
CA LYS A 155 -21.39 -1.69 15.77
C LYS A 155 -21.59 -1.22 17.20
N ALA A 156 -20.51 -1.06 17.96
CA ALA A 156 -20.57 -0.62 19.35
C ALA A 156 -21.16 0.80 19.49
N ARG A 157 -20.90 1.68 18.52
CA ARG A 157 -21.35 3.08 18.54
C ARG A 157 -22.75 3.28 17.96
N TRP A 158 -23.05 2.68 16.81
CA TRP A 158 -24.23 2.98 15.99
C TRP A 158 -25.13 1.77 15.72
N GLY A 159 -24.78 0.60 16.26
CA GLY A 159 -25.60 -0.60 16.20
C GLY A 159 -25.53 -1.36 14.86
N THR A 160 -26.37 -2.39 14.75
CA THR A 160 -26.34 -3.39 13.67
C THR A 160 -26.59 -2.80 12.28
N ALA A 161 -27.50 -1.84 12.13
CA ALA A 161 -27.81 -1.28 10.81
C ALA A 161 -26.61 -0.54 10.21
N ALA A 162 -25.95 0.32 11.00
CA ALA A 162 -24.73 0.99 10.58
C ALA A 162 -23.63 -0.03 10.31
N HIS A 163 -23.48 -1.01 11.20
CA HIS A 163 -22.49 -2.06 11.06
C HIS A 163 -22.55 -2.76 9.69
N LEU A 164 -23.73 -3.19 9.24
CA LEU A 164 -23.88 -3.86 7.93
C LEU A 164 -23.52 -2.94 6.75
N VAL A 165 -23.86 -1.65 6.82
CA VAL A 165 -23.53 -0.68 5.77
C VAL A 165 -22.02 -0.47 5.69
N PHE A 166 -21.36 -0.19 6.81
CA PHE A 166 -19.91 0.02 6.82
C PHE A 166 -19.15 -1.26 6.48
N LEU A 167 -19.63 -2.43 6.91
CA LEU A 167 -19.06 -3.72 6.55
C LEU A 167 -19.08 -3.93 5.03
N ALA A 168 -20.16 -3.56 4.35
CA ALA A 168 -20.25 -3.62 2.89
C ALA A 168 -19.23 -2.68 2.21
N PHE A 169 -19.05 -1.46 2.73
CA PHE A 169 -18.06 -0.52 2.20
C PHE A 169 -16.61 -0.94 2.47
N CYS A 170 -16.33 -1.54 3.63
CA CYS A 170 -15.02 -2.13 3.93
C CYS A 170 -14.70 -3.27 2.95
N PHE A 171 -15.63 -4.22 2.75
CA PHE A 171 -15.43 -5.29 1.75
C PHE A 171 -15.26 -4.75 0.34
N LEU A 172 -16.09 -3.78 -0.08
CA LEU A 172 -15.95 -3.15 -1.39
C LEU A 172 -14.56 -2.50 -1.56
N THR A 173 -14.07 -1.84 -0.52
CA THR A 173 -12.73 -1.24 -0.52
C THR A 173 -11.65 -2.31 -0.65
N ASN A 174 -11.67 -3.35 0.18
CA ASN A 174 -10.68 -4.43 0.14
C ASN A 174 -10.69 -5.17 -1.21
N ILE A 175 -11.87 -5.36 -1.82
CA ILE A 175 -12.01 -5.92 -3.17
C ILE A 175 -11.37 -5.01 -4.21
N ILE A 176 -11.67 -3.71 -4.19
CA ILE A 176 -11.12 -2.74 -5.16
C ILE A 176 -9.59 -2.67 -5.04
N VAL A 177 -9.06 -2.53 -3.82
CA VAL A 177 -7.61 -2.47 -3.58
C VAL A 177 -6.93 -3.76 -4.06
N THR A 178 -7.46 -4.93 -3.68
CA THR A 178 -6.91 -6.22 -4.13
C THR A 178 -6.99 -6.39 -5.66
N ALA A 179 -8.08 -5.94 -6.29
CA ALA A 179 -8.22 -5.97 -7.75
C ALA A 179 -7.14 -5.12 -8.43
N MET A 180 -6.86 -3.91 -7.93
CA MET A 180 -5.79 -3.07 -8.48
C MET A 180 -4.41 -3.73 -8.38
N LEU A 181 -4.10 -4.37 -7.24
CA LEU A 181 -2.84 -5.09 -7.06
C LEU A 181 -2.68 -6.20 -8.11
N LEU A 182 -3.74 -6.95 -8.39
CA LEU A 182 -3.71 -8.04 -9.37
C LEU A 182 -3.68 -7.54 -10.81
N LEU A 183 -4.43 -6.49 -11.16
CA LEU A 183 -4.40 -5.89 -12.49
C LEU A 183 -3.00 -5.34 -12.81
N GLY A 184 -2.40 -4.57 -11.90
CA GLY A 184 -1.05 -4.04 -12.09
C GLY A 184 0.02 -5.14 -12.09
N GLY A 185 -0.05 -6.08 -11.14
CA GLY A 185 0.91 -7.18 -11.03
C GLY A 185 0.90 -8.11 -12.24
N SER A 186 -0.29 -8.55 -12.67
CA SER A 186 -0.44 -9.47 -13.81
C SER A 186 -0.05 -8.83 -15.15
N ALA A 187 -0.37 -7.54 -15.35
CA ALA A 187 -0.01 -6.82 -16.57
C ALA A 187 1.52 -6.71 -16.74
N VAL A 188 2.24 -6.33 -15.68
CA VAL A 188 3.71 -6.20 -15.76
C VAL A 188 4.39 -7.56 -15.87
N VAL A 189 3.92 -8.57 -15.13
CA VAL A 189 4.41 -9.95 -15.29
C VAL A 189 4.26 -10.41 -16.75
N ASN A 190 3.09 -10.18 -17.35
CA ASN A 190 2.82 -10.54 -18.73
C ASN A 190 3.74 -9.78 -19.71
N ALA A 191 3.84 -8.46 -19.56
CA ALA A 191 4.66 -7.62 -20.44
C ALA A 191 6.17 -7.93 -20.35
N LEU A 192 6.68 -8.22 -19.15
CA LEU A 192 8.11 -8.47 -18.95
C LEU A 192 8.54 -9.89 -19.27
N THR A 193 7.68 -10.89 -19.02
CA THR A 193 8.07 -12.32 -19.05
C THR A 193 7.28 -13.17 -20.03
N GLY A 194 6.18 -12.65 -20.58
CA GLY A 194 5.29 -13.38 -21.47
C GLY A 194 4.42 -14.43 -20.75
N VAL A 195 4.44 -14.50 -19.41
CA VAL A 195 3.52 -15.36 -18.65
C VAL A 195 2.10 -14.93 -18.91
N ASN A 196 1.19 -15.89 -19.11
CA ASN A 196 -0.22 -15.60 -19.39
C ASN A 196 -0.83 -14.74 -18.27
N ILE A 197 -1.50 -13.65 -18.63
CA ILE A 197 -2.07 -12.68 -17.66
C ILE A 197 -3.07 -13.32 -16.70
N TYR A 198 -3.84 -14.31 -17.16
CA TYR A 198 -4.80 -15.04 -16.33
C TYR A 198 -4.11 -16.00 -15.36
N ALA A 199 -3.04 -16.67 -15.81
CA ALA A 199 -2.22 -17.48 -14.91
C ALA A 199 -1.56 -16.61 -13.83
N ALA A 200 -0.97 -15.47 -14.22
CA ALA A 200 -0.39 -14.51 -13.28
C ALA A 200 -1.43 -14.03 -12.24
N SER A 201 -2.67 -13.78 -12.66
CA SER A 201 -3.77 -13.35 -11.78
C SER A 201 -4.09 -14.35 -10.65
N PHE A 202 -3.89 -15.65 -10.86
CA PHE A 202 -4.10 -16.68 -9.83
C PHE A 202 -2.82 -17.02 -9.04
N LEU A 203 -1.66 -17.02 -9.70
CA LEU A 203 -0.40 -17.43 -9.08
C LEU A 203 0.16 -16.36 -8.14
N ILE A 204 -0.07 -15.08 -8.42
CA ILE A 204 0.35 -13.97 -7.55
C ILE A 204 -0.31 -14.09 -6.16
N PRO A 205 -1.65 -14.19 -6.04
CA PRO A 205 -2.31 -14.41 -4.75
C PRO A 205 -1.84 -15.68 -4.03
N LEU A 206 -1.55 -16.76 -4.77
CA LEU A 206 -1.20 -18.05 -4.18
C LEU A 206 0.03 -17.94 -3.28
N GLY A 207 1.09 -17.27 -3.74
CA GLY A 207 2.30 -17.04 -2.93
C GLY A 207 1.99 -16.30 -1.63
N VAL A 208 1.10 -15.30 -1.69
CA VAL A 208 0.67 -14.50 -0.53
C VAL A 208 -0.14 -15.32 0.46
N ILE A 209 -1.08 -16.13 -0.04
CA ILE A 209 -1.94 -16.99 0.78
C ILE A 209 -1.08 -17.92 1.65
N VAL A 210 -0.09 -18.61 1.06
CA VAL A 210 0.69 -19.63 1.77
C VAL A 210 1.40 -19.06 2.99
N TYR A 211 2.15 -17.95 2.87
CA TYR A 211 2.88 -17.40 4.02
C TYR A 211 1.95 -16.69 5.01
N THR A 212 0.86 -16.09 4.53
CA THR A 212 -0.13 -15.43 5.41
C THR A 212 -0.84 -16.46 6.30
N LEU A 213 -1.21 -17.62 5.74
CA LEU A 213 -1.83 -18.73 6.49
C LEU A 213 -0.92 -19.30 7.57
N ALA A 214 0.38 -19.40 7.28
CA ALA A 214 1.37 -19.97 8.18
C ALA A 214 1.71 -19.04 9.37
N GLY A 215 1.85 -17.73 9.11
CA GLY A 215 2.49 -16.81 10.06
C GLY A 215 1.58 -15.78 10.76
N GLY A 216 0.40 -15.44 10.22
CA GLY A 216 -0.47 -14.40 10.78
C GLY A 216 0.09 -12.98 10.68
N LEU A 217 -0.51 -12.03 11.43
CA LEU A 217 -0.22 -10.59 11.29
C LEU A 217 1.24 -10.23 11.61
N LYS A 218 1.84 -10.83 12.65
CA LYS A 218 3.22 -10.51 13.02
C LYS A 218 4.25 -10.98 11.99
N ALA A 219 4.06 -12.20 11.47
CA ALA A 219 4.90 -12.71 10.38
C ALA A 219 4.76 -11.85 9.13
N THR A 220 3.53 -11.39 8.87
CA THR A 220 3.23 -10.47 7.77
C THR A 220 3.94 -9.13 7.95
N PHE A 221 4.06 -8.61 9.18
CA PHE A 221 4.81 -7.38 9.45
C PHE A 221 6.31 -7.56 9.20
N LEU A 222 6.86 -8.71 9.56
CA LEU A 222 8.27 -9.02 9.34
C LEU A 222 8.59 -9.25 7.86
N ALA A 223 7.68 -9.92 7.13
CA ALA A 223 7.74 -10.02 5.68
C ALA A 223 7.67 -8.62 5.03
N SER A 224 6.76 -7.77 5.51
CA SER A 224 6.58 -6.39 5.03
C SER A 224 7.83 -5.54 5.22
N TYR A 225 8.56 -5.72 6.32
CA TYR A 225 9.86 -5.07 6.50
C TYR A 225 10.84 -5.46 5.38
N ILE A 226 10.96 -6.74 5.05
CA ILE A 226 11.87 -7.21 3.99
C ILE A 226 11.40 -6.75 2.61
N HIS A 227 10.09 -6.81 2.34
CA HIS A 227 9.52 -6.25 1.12
C HIS A 227 9.92 -4.77 0.96
N SER A 228 9.79 -3.99 2.05
CA SER A 228 10.21 -2.58 2.08
C SER A 228 11.69 -2.40 1.80
N VAL A 229 12.56 -3.20 2.43
CA VAL A 229 14.02 -3.14 2.21
C VAL A 229 14.34 -3.36 0.73
N ILE A 230 13.79 -4.41 0.11
CA ILE A 230 14.03 -4.72 -1.31
C ILE A 230 13.52 -3.59 -2.21
N VAL A 231 12.31 -3.10 -1.97
CA VAL A 231 11.72 -1.98 -2.72
C VAL A 231 12.61 -0.74 -2.64
N HIS A 232 13.12 -0.38 -1.47
CA HIS A 232 13.93 0.81 -1.25
C HIS A 232 15.34 0.67 -1.86
N VAL A 233 15.93 -0.52 -1.82
CA VAL A 233 17.20 -0.80 -2.52
C VAL A 233 17.03 -0.61 -4.03
N VAL A 234 15.98 -1.20 -4.62
CA VAL A 234 15.70 -1.05 -6.05
C VAL A 234 15.38 0.40 -6.43
N LEU A 235 14.65 1.13 -5.57
CA LEU A 235 14.39 2.55 -5.74
C LEU A 235 15.68 3.35 -5.84
N VAL A 236 16.62 3.17 -4.90
CA VAL A 236 17.89 3.89 -4.89
C VAL A 236 18.68 3.56 -6.15
N ILE A 237 18.73 2.28 -6.57
CA ILE A 237 19.39 1.88 -7.82
C ILE A 237 18.83 2.65 -9.01
N PHE A 238 17.50 2.69 -9.20
CA PHE A 238 16.92 3.38 -10.36
C PHE A 238 17.11 4.90 -10.33
N VAL A 239 17.00 5.51 -9.15
CA VAL A 239 17.15 6.95 -9.00
C VAL A 239 18.59 7.39 -9.32
N TYR A 240 19.61 6.69 -8.80
CA TYR A 240 21.00 6.96 -9.15
C TYR A 240 21.32 6.58 -10.60
N LEU A 241 20.75 5.49 -11.11
CA LEU A 241 20.94 5.12 -12.51
C LEU A 241 20.53 6.27 -13.44
N VAL A 242 19.34 6.83 -13.25
CA VAL A 242 18.80 7.89 -14.12
C VAL A 242 19.60 9.19 -13.99
N TYR A 243 19.98 9.57 -12.77
CA TYR A 243 20.54 10.90 -12.51
C TYR A 243 22.05 10.96 -12.34
N THR A 244 22.76 9.83 -12.26
CA THR A 244 24.22 9.82 -12.02
C THR A 244 25.02 8.83 -12.85
N ALA A 245 24.45 7.68 -13.25
CA ALA A 245 25.26 6.55 -13.75
C ALA A 245 24.97 6.10 -15.18
N SER A 246 23.75 6.25 -15.68
CA SER A 246 23.37 5.78 -17.02
C SER A 246 24.14 6.53 -18.12
N SER A 247 24.59 5.82 -19.15
CA SER A 247 25.17 6.44 -20.35
C SER A 247 24.15 7.21 -21.18
N GLU A 248 22.86 6.88 -21.07
CA GLU A 248 21.79 7.51 -21.85
C GLU A 248 21.25 8.77 -21.15
N LEU A 249 21.02 8.74 -19.84
CA LEU A 249 20.53 9.91 -19.08
C LEU A 249 21.62 10.49 -18.18
N GLY A 250 22.02 9.77 -17.13
CA GLY A 250 23.26 9.97 -16.37
C GLY A 250 23.45 11.29 -15.62
N SER A 251 22.58 12.29 -15.83
CA SER A 251 22.66 13.60 -15.18
C SER A 251 21.32 14.35 -15.26
N PRO A 252 21.02 15.23 -14.28
CA PRO A 252 19.85 16.10 -14.36
C PRO A 252 19.85 17.03 -15.59
N SER A 253 21.03 17.43 -16.07
CA SER A 253 21.16 18.32 -17.23
C SER A 253 20.80 17.64 -18.55
N VAL A 254 21.24 16.41 -18.76
CA VAL A 254 20.85 15.62 -19.94
C VAL A 254 19.34 15.36 -19.91
N MET A 255 18.79 14.96 -18.76
CA MET A 255 17.36 14.75 -18.60
C MET A 255 16.56 16.03 -18.93
N TYR A 256 16.98 17.18 -18.38
CA TYR A 256 16.37 18.48 -18.65
C TYR A 256 16.39 18.81 -20.16
N ASN A 257 17.56 18.74 -20.79
CA ASN A 257 17.72 19.10 -22.21
C ASN A 257 16.84 18.23 -23.10
N ARG A 258 16.82 16.91 -22.84
CA ARG A 258 15.96 15.99 -23.60
C ARG A 258 14.48 16.25 -23.37
N LEU A 259 14.04 16.55 -22.15
CA LEU A 259 12.64 16.90 -21.89
C LEU A 259 12.22 18.18 -22.64
N VAL A 260 13.10 19.18 -22.73
CA VAL A 260 12.86 20.40 -23.52
C VAL A 260 12.78 20.08 -25.01
N GLU A 261 13.69 19.25 -25.54
CA GLU A 261 13.67 18.81 -26.95
C GLU A 261 12.41 18.02 -27.29
N VAL A 262 12.01 17.09 -26.42
CA VAL A 262 10.82 16.24 -26.58
C VAL A 262 9.53 17.06 -26.50
N ALA A 263 9.49 18.10 -25.66
CA ALA A 263 8.37 19.05 -25.57
C ALA A 263 8.37 20.11 -26.69
N SER A 264 9.42 20.19 -27.50
CA SER A 264 9.58 21.25 -28.49
C SER A 264 8.49 21.20 -29.56
N LYS A 265 8.01 22.37 -30.00
CA LYS A 265 7.06 22.49 -31.13
C LYS A 265 7.66 22.05 -32.46
N SER A 266 8.99 22.01 -32.55
CA SER A 266 9.73 21.48 -33.71
C SER A 266 9.60 19.96 -33.84
N ARG A 267 9.16 19.26 -32.81
CA ARG A 267 8.91 17.83 -32.87
C ARG A 267 7.66 17.54 -33.72
N ILE A 268 7.84 16.76 -34.78
CA ILE A 268 6.74 16.36 -35.68
C ILE A 268 5.88 15.29 -34.99
N CYS A 269 4.62 15.61 -34.74
CA CYS A 269 3.64 14.73 -34.08
C CYS A 269 2.57 14.23 -35.07
N GLN A 270 3.01 13.75 -36.21
CA GLN A 270 2.15 13.21 -37.26
C GLN A 270 2.69 11.84 -37.71
N GLU A 271 1.78 11.01 -38.18
CA GLU A 271 2.12 9.76 -38.87
C GLU A 271 3.06 10.07 -40.06
N PRO A 272 4.11 9.26 -40.31
CA PRO A 272 4.49 8.02 -39.62
C PRO A 272 5.55 8.19 -38.51
N VAL A 273 5.91 9.44 -38.17
CA VAL A 273 6.98 9.78 -37.21
C VAL A 273 6.48 9.73 -35.75
N SER A 274 5.18 9.87 -35.54
CA SER A 274 4.53 9.64 -34.25
C SER A 274 3.13 9.08 -34.47
N HIS A 275 2.73 8.14 -33.62
CA HIS A 275 1.41 7.52 -33.70
C HIS A 275 0.40 8.14 -32.73
N ALA A 276 -0.89 8.00 -33.05
CA ALA A 276 -1.96 8.38 -32.14
C ALA A 276 -1.85 7.64 -30.80
N GLY A 277 -1.93 8.38 -29.68
CA GLY A 277 -1.80 7.84 -28.33
C GLY A 277 -0.36 7.63 -27.85
N GLN A 278 0.66 8.08 -28.60
CA GLN A 278 2.02 8.20 -28.08
C GLN A 278 2.29 9.60 -27.54
N SER A 279 3.20 9.73 -26.58
CA SER A 279 3.64 11.05 -26.11
C SER A 279 4.40 11.75 -27.23
N CYS A 280 3.96 12.97 -27.57
CA CYS A 280 4.62 13.78 -28.58
C CYS A 280 4.37 15.27 -28.35
N GLY A 281 5.45 16.05 -28.40
CA GLY A 281 5.41 17.50 -28.43
C GLY A 281 4.90 18.14 -27.14
N PRO A 282 4.44 19.40 -27.21
CA PRO A 282 3.93 20.14 -26.06
C PRO A 282 2.65 19.51 -25.49
N VAL A 283 2.55 19.42 -24.16
CA VAL A 283 1.40 18.83 -23.46
C VAL A 283 0.27 19.83 -23.30
N ASN A 284 -0.94 19.47 -23.74
CA ASN A 284 -2.12 20.30 -23.55
C ASN A 284 -2.43 20.50 -22.06
N GLY A 285 -2.66 21.75 -21.64
CA GLY A 285 -2.95 22.08 -20.24
C GLY A 285 -1.73 22.32 -19.36
N ASN A 286 -0.51 22.04 -19.85
CA ASN A 286 0.73 22.44 -19.17
C ASN A 286 1.12 23.87 -19.55
N TYR A 287 1.72 24.61 -18.63
CA TYR A 287 2.26 25.94 -18.90
C TYR A 287 3.29 25.89 -20.03
N LYS A 288 3.02 26.64 -21.11
CA LYS A 288 3.76 26.61 -22.39
C LYS A 288 3.88 25.21 -23.03
N GLY A 289 3.10 24.24 -22.57
CA GLY A 289 3.17 22.84 -22.97
C GLY A 289 4.42 22.09 -22.48
N SER A 290 5.15 22.64 -21.50
CA SER A 290 6.40 22.05 -21.00
C SER A 290 6.14 20.85 -20.08
N PHE A 291 7.03 19.84 -20.10
CA PHE A 291 7.05 18.78 -19.07
C PHE A 291 7.67 19.27 -17.75
N LEU A 292 8.33 20.42 -17.76
CA LEU A 292 9.12 20.96 -16.66
C LEU A 292 8.34 22.05 -15.91
N THR A 293 7.06 21.83 -15.65
CA THR A 293 6.22 22.77 -14.92
C THR A 293 5.28 22.07 -13.95
N ILE A 294 5.07 22.68 -12.77
CA ILE A 294 4.01 22.25 -11.85
C ILE A 294 2.62 22.72 -12.32
N LEU A 295 2.57 23.76 -13.17
CA LEU A 295 1.36 24.37 -13.71
C LEU A 295 0.79 23.49 -14.81
N SER A 296 0.13 22.41 -14.42
CA SER A 296 -0.58 21.47 -15.29
C SER A 296 -2.02 21.35 -14.85
N SER A 297 -2.97 21.69 -15.72
CA SER A 297 -4.40 21.49 -15.43
C SER A 297 -4.72 20.01 -15.24
N GLY A 298 -4.18 19.14 -16.10
CA GLY A 298 -4.32 17.68 -16.00
C GLY A 298 -3.68 17.13 -14.73
N GLY A 299 -2.48 17.59 -14.37
CA GLY A 299 -1.79 17.21 -13.14
C GLY A 299 -2.55 17.62 -11.88
N LEU A 300 -3.08 18.85 -11.83
CA LEU A 300 -3.88 19.34 -10.71
C LEU A 300 -5.22 18.58 -10.58
N VAL A 301 -5.93 18.37 -11.68
CA VAL A 301 -7.19 17.60 -11.67
C VAL A 301 -6.94 16.17 -11.19
N PHE A 302 -5.89 15.52 -11.70
CA PHE A 302 -5.47 14.22 -11.19
C PHE A 302 -5.14 14.30 -9.70
N GLY A 303 -4.41 15.32 -9.24
CA GLY A 303 -4.09 15.53 -7.83
C GLY A 303 -5.33 15.60 -6.94
N ILE A 304 -6.39 16.31 -7.36
CA ILE A 304 -7.65 16.38 -6.61
C ILE A 304 -8.34 15.00 -6.57
N ILE A 305 -8.42 14.31 -7.72
CA ILE A 305 -8.99 12.95 -7.79
C ILE A 305 -8.21 12.02 -6.86
N ASN A 306 -6.88 12.09 -6.91
CA ASN A 306 -5.97 11.29 -6.11
C ASN A 306 -6.17 11.54 -4.62
N ILE A 307 -6.30 12.81 -4.20
CA ILE A 307 -6.56 13.16 -2.81
C ILE A 307 -7.88 12.56 -2.35
N VAL A 308 -8.96 12.81 -3.08
CA VAL A 308 -10.30 12.35 -2.70
C VAL A 308 -10.40 10.82 -2.72
N GLY A 309 -9.89 10.19 -3.77
CA GLY A 309 -9.93 8.75 -3.96
C GLY A 309 -9.16 8.00 -2.88
N ASN A 310 -7.94 8.43 -2.56
CA ASN A 310 -7.13 7.73 -1.57
C ASN A 310 -7.67 7.89 -0.14
N PHE A 311 -8.48 8.93 0.15
CA PHE A 311 -9.16 8.98 1.45
C PHE A 311 -10.09 7.79 1.62
N GLY A 312 -10.81 7.42 0.56
CA GLY A 312 -11.65 6.23 0.50
C GLY A 312 -10.86 4.98 0.85
N THR A 313 -9.80 4.73 0.11
CA THR A 313 -9.00 3.52 0.32
C THR A 313 -8.25 3.49 1.64
N VAL A 314 -7.96 4.62 2.28
CA VAL A 314 -7.21 4.61 3.55
C VAL A 314 -8.13 4.53 4.76
N PHE A 315 -9.22 5.30 4.75
CA PHE A 315 -10.10 5.40 5.92
C PHE A 315 -11.11 4.26 5.99
N VAL A 316 -11.50 3.69 4.84
CA VAL A 316 -12.53 2.64 4.76
C VAL A 316 -11.91 1.25 4.75
N ASP A 317 -10.65 1.11 4.38
CA ASP A 317 -9.96 -0.18 4.31
C ASP A 317 -9.55 -0.68 5.69
N ASN A 318 -10.10 -1.83 6.08
CA ASN A 318 -9.82 -2.46 7.36
C ASN A 318 -8.34 -2.86 7.56
N GLY A 319 -7.55 -3.05 6.50
CA GLY A 319 -6.13 -3.37 6.60
C GLY A 319 -5.34 -2.31 7.35
N TYR A 320 -5.66 -1.03 7.13
CA TYR A 320 -5.04 0.08 7.85
C TYR A 320 -5.46 0.15 9.31
N TRP A 321 -6.71 -0.19 9.60
CA TRP A 321 -7.22 -0.25 10.97
C TRP A 321 -6.56 -1.36 11.77
N VAL A 322 -6.41 -2.55 11.19
CA VAL A 322 -5.71 -3.68 11.82
C VAL A 322 -4.26 -3.32 12.11
N SER A 323 -3.56 -2.63 11.21
CA SER A 323 -2.21 -2.12 11.46
C SER A 323 -2.16 -1.09 12.59
N ALA A 324 -3.11 -0.16 12.63
CA ALA A 324 -3.22 0.79 13.74
C ALA A 324 -3.46 0.07 15.07
N ILE A 325 -4.31 -0.96 15.08
CA ILE A 325 -4.65 -1.77 16.25
C ILE A 325 -3.43 -2.56 16.75
N ALA A 326 -2.56 -3.04 15.86
CA ALA A 326 -1.32 -3.73 16.22
C ALA A 326 -0.20 -2.81 16.75
N ALA A 327 -0.26 -1.51 16.47
CA ALA A 327 0.76 -0.56 16.90
C ALA A 327 0.76 -0.31 18.43
N ARG A 328 1.95 -0.15 19.04
CA ARG A 328 2.06 0.30 20.44
C ARG A 328 1.61 1.77 20.57
N PRO A 329 0.81 2.16 21.59
CA PRO A 329 0.27 3.52 21.69
C PRO A 329 1.34 4.64 21.66
N SER A 330 2.42 4.50 22.45
CA SER A 330 3.53 5.47 22.47
C SER A 330 4.32 5.56 21.16
N SER A 331 4.27 4.53 20.31
CA SER A 331 4.97 4.50 19.02
C SER A 331 4.10 4.91 17.83
N THR A 332 2.77 4.81 17.98
CA THR A 332 1.80 4.99 16.88
C THR A 332 1.97 6.35 16.20
N HIS A 333 1.90 7.45 16.94
CA HIS A 333 1.97 8.81 16.37
C HIS A 333 3.27 9.08 15.59
N LYS A 334 4.42 8.64 16.12
CA LYS A 334 5.72 8.82 15.44
C LYS A 334 5.84 7.92 14.22
N GLY A 335 5.38 6.67 14.33
CA GLY A 335 5.44 5.68 13.26
C GLY A 335 4.63 6.11 12.04
N TYR A 336 3.41 6.62 12.25
CA TYR A 336 2.56 7.12 11.16
C TYR A 336 3.12 8.38 10.50
N LEU A 337 3.66 9.34 11.28
CA LEU A 337 4.28 10.52 10.69
C LEU A 337 5.52 10.16 9.86
N LEU A 338 6.41 9.34 10.43
CA LEU A 338 7.63 8.91 9.76
C LEU A 338 7.31 8.07 8.52
N GLY A 339 6.41 7.11 8.65
CA GLY A 339 5.94 6.27 7.55
C GLY A 339 5.36 7.10 6.40
N GLY A 340 4.52 8.10 6.70
CA GLY A 340 3.97 8.98 5.65
C GLY A 340 5.02 9.83 4.93
N LEU A 341 6.01 10.35 5.65
CA LEU A 341 7.09 11.16 5.07
C LEU A 341 8.08 10.34 4.24
N VAL A 342 8.39 9.12 4.66
CA VAL A 342 9.24 8.22 3.86
C VAL A 342 8.45 7.68 2.67
N TRP A 343 7.18 7.35 2.86
CA TRP A 343 6.33 6.86 1.78
C TRP A 343 6.27 7.88 0.63
N PHE A 344 6.18 9.18 0.91
CA PHE A 344 6.24 10.24 -0.12
C PHE A 344 7.42 10.06 -1.09
N ALA A 345 8.59 9.67 -0.57
CA ALA A 345 9.80 9.50 -1.35
C ALA A 345 9.67 8.40 -2.41
N VAL A 346 8.87 7.37 -2.14
CA VAL A 346 8.74 6.19 -3.02
C VAL A 346 8.16 6.57 -4.39
N PRO A 347 6.89 7.02 -4.51
CA PRO A 347 6.34 7.44 -5.79
C PRO A 347 7.02 8.70 -6.32
N PHE A 348 7.41 9.65 -5.46
CA PHE A 348 8.04 10.89 -5.92
C PHE A 348 9.35 10.62 -6.66
N SER A 349 10.28 9.87 -6.06
CA SER A 349 11.60 9.63 -6.62
C SER A 349 11.56 8.64 -7.79
N LEU A 350 10.72 7.60 -7.71
CA LEU A 350 10.55 6.65 -8.81
C LEU A 350 9.88 7.29 -10.03
N ALA A 351 8.80 8.03 -9.87
CA ALA A 351 8.13 8.65 -11.00
C ALA A 351 8.95 9.79 -11.61
N THR A 352 9.67 10.54 -10.77
CA THR A 352 10.64 11.55 -11.22
C THR A 352 11.82 10.93 -11.97
N SER A 353 12.21 9.68 -11.68
CA SER A 353 13.28 9.00 -12.39
C SER A 353 12.77 8.22 -13.60
N LEU A 354 11.99 7.16 -13.39
CA LEU A 354 11.52 6.26 -14.44
C LEU A 354 10.39 6.88 -15.30
N GLY A 355 9.45 7.61 -14.69
CA GLY A 355 8.36 8.24 -15.42
C GLY A 355 8.83 9.35 -16.37
N LEU A 356 9.62 10.30 -15.85
CA LEU A 356 10.25 11.33 -16.68
C LEU A 356 11.33 10.75 -17.61
N GLY A 357 12.01 9.67 -17.19
CA GLY A 357 12.98 8.96 -18.02
C GLY A 357 12.36 8.40 -19.29
N ALA A 358 11.13 7.88 -19.23
CA ALA A 358 10.39 7.44 -20.41
C ALA A 358 10.22 8.57 -21.44
N LEU A 359 9.91 9.78 -20.97
CA LEU A 359 9.75 10.96 -21.81
C LEU A 359 11.08 11.43 -22.38
N ALA A 360 12.12 11.53 -21.54
CA ALA A 360 13.44 11.98 -21.95
C ALA A 360 14.15 11.02 -22.91
N LEU A 361 13.84 9.72 -22.86
CA LEU A 361 14.32 8.73 -23.83
C LEU A 361 13.46 8.68 -25.11
N ASP A 362 12.36 9.42 -25.13
CA ASP A 362 11.36 9.42 -26.18
C ASP A 362 10.86 8.01 -26.55
N LEU A 363 10.51 7.22 -25.54
CA LEU A 363 10.07 5.84 -25.73
C LEU A 363 8.73 5.80 -26.50
N PRO A 364 8.55 4.88 -27.48
CA PRO A 364 7.32 4.69 -28.25
C PRO A 364 6.20 4.01 -27.44
N LEU A 365 5.91 4.54 -26.25
CA LEU A 365 4.85 4.06 -25.37
C LEU A 365 3.48 4.56 -25.85
N THR A 366 2.52 3.66 -25.90
CA THR A 366 1.11 3.97 -26.19
C THR A 366 0.34 4.30 -24.91
N GLU A 367 -0.76 5.05 -25.04
CA GLU A 367 -1.71 5.33 -23.95
C GLU A 367 -2.23 4.04 -23.30
N SER A 368 -2.42 2.98 -24.10
CA SER A 368 -2.84 1.67 -23.60
C SER A 368 -1.76 1.05 -22.70
N GLU A 369 -0.51 0.95 -23.18
CA GLU A 369 0.62 0.45 -22.37
C GLU A 369 0.79 1.29 -21.09
N ALA A 370 0.69 2.61 -21.21
CA ALA A 370 0.80 3.50 -20.07
C ALA A 370 -0.33 3.29 -19.05
N SER A 371 -1.57 3.10 -19.49
CA SER A 371 -2.73 2.82 -18.62
C SER A 371 -2.66 1.48 -17.88
N HIS A 372 -1.96 0.50 -18.45
CA HIS A 372 -1.62 -0.78 -17.81
C HIS A 372 -0.41 -0.69 -16.87
N GLY A 373 0.19 0.50 -16.73
CA GLY A 373 1.31 0.74 -15.83
C GLY A 373 2.67 0.40 -16.40
N LEU A 374 2.81 0.30 -17.73
CA LEU A 374 4.05 -0.19 -18.37
C LEU A 374 5.14 0.88 -18.60
N VAL A 375 4.91 2.13 -18.18
CA VAL A 375 5.89 3.24 -18.28
C VAL A 375 7.21 2.94 -17.54
N PRO A 376 7.21 2.62 -16.23
CA PRO A 376 8.45 2.27 -15.54
C PRO A 376 9.11 0.99 -16.08
N PRO A 377 8.39 -0.09 -16.43
CA PRO A 377 8.95 -1.25 -17.14
C PRO A 377 9.71 -0.87 -18.41
N ALA A 378 9.12 -0.06 -19.27
CA ALA A 378 9.77 0.36 -20.51
C ALA A 378 11.06 1.14 -20.25
N THR A 379 11.05 2.03 -19.26
CA THR A 379 12.25 2.81 -18.90
C THR A 379 13.35 1.95 -18.30
N ALA A 380 13.00 1.00 -17.44
CA ALA A 380 13.96 0.05 -16.87
C ALA A 380 14.60 -0.83 -17.96
N ILE A 381 13.81 -1.27 -18.95
CA ILE A 381 14.31 -1.99 -20.14
C ILE A 381 15.23 -1.11 -20.96
N ALA A 382 14.83 0.13 -21.25
CA ALA A 382 15.62 1.04 -22.08
C ALA A 382 16.99 1.37 -21.45
N LEU A 383 17.08 1.43 -20.12
CA LEU A 383 18.30 1.79 -19.40
C LEU A 383 19.21 0.59 -19.04
N MET A 384 18.65 -0.58 -18.73
CA MET A 384 19.42 -1.74 -18.23
C MET A 384 19.09 -3.08 -18.91
N GLY A 385 18.21 -3.08 -19.91
CA GLY A 385 17.75 -4.29 -20.59
C GLY A 385 17.16 -5.32 -19.62
N LYS A 386 17.70 -6.55 -19.66
CA LYS A 386 17.25 -7.66 -18.81
C LYS A 386 17.44 -7.39 -17.32
N GLY A 387 18.53 -6.72 -16.91
CA GLY A 387 18.80 -6.42 -15.50
C GLY A 387 17.74 -5.51 -14.89
N GLY A 388 17.38 -4.43 -15.59
CA GLY A 388 16.32 -3.52 -15.16
C GLY A 388 14.94 -4.18 -15.10
N SER A 389 14.67 -5.08 -16.06
CA SER A 389 13.44 -5.88 -16.07
C SER A 389 13.31 -6.75 -14.82
N ILE A 390 14.38 -7.44 -14.42
CA ILE A 390 14.40 -8.30 -13.22
C ILE A 390 14.22 -7.47 -11.95
N LEU A 391 14.94 -6.34 -11.83
CA LEU A 391 14.84 -5.46 -10.67
C LEU A 391 13.43 -4.92 -10.50
N LEU A 392 12.82 -4.42 -11.58
CA LEU A 392 11.47 -3.88 -11.52
C LEU A 392 10.42 -4.97 -11.28
N LEU A 393 10.55 -6.14 -11.92
CA LEU A 393 9.67 -7.27 -11.68
C LEU A 393 9.72 -7.70 -10.21
N THR A 394 10.92 -7.77 -9.62
CA THR A 394 11.13 -8.11 -8.21
C THR A 394 10.49 -7.05 -7.31
N MET A 395 10.78 -5.78 -7.55
CA MET A 395 10.22 -4.66 -6.78
C MET A 395 8.68 -4.65 -6.81
N LEU A 396 8.09 -4.84 -7.98
CA LEU A 396 6.64 -4.90 -8.13
C LEU A 396 6.06 -6.11 -7.42
N PHE A 397 6.71 -7.27 -7.52
CA PHE A 397 6.26 -8.45 -6.80
C PHE A 397 6.27 -8.23 -5.30
N MET A 398 7.32 -7.61 -4.73
CA MET A 398 7.38 -7.24 -3.30
C MET A 398 6.25 -6.28 -2.89
N ALA A 399 5.94 -5.29 -3.74
CA ALA A 399 4.83 -4.36 -3.52
C ALA A 399 3.47 -5.07 -3.49
N VAL A 400 3.23 -5.95 -4.48
CA VAL A 400 1.97 -6.70 -4.59
C VAL A 400 1.81 -7.72 -3.47
N THR A 401 2.86 -8.47 -3.12
CA THR A 401 2.79 -9.46 -2.04
C THR A 401 2.59 -8.79 -0.69
N SER A 402 3.26 -7.66 -0.44
CA SER A 402 3.12 -6.94 0.82
C SER A 402 1.72 -6.38 1.03
N ALA A 403 1.16 -5.70 0.03
CA ALA A 403 -0.18 -5.15 0.16
C ALA A 403 -1.23 -6.28 0.16
N GLY A 404 -1.05 -7.31 -0.68
CA GLY A 404 -1.99 -8.43 -0.75
C GLY A 404 -2.14 -9.22 0.56
N SER A 405 -1.08 -9.38 1.34
CA SER A 405 -1.18 -10.06 2.64
C SER A 405 -1.95 -9.23 3.67
N SER A 406 -1.79 -7.90 3.63
CA SER A 406 -2.59 -6.97 4.42
C SER A 406 -4.08 -7.11 4.10
N GLU A 407 -4.44 -7.13 2.82
CA GLU A 407 -5.82 -7.28 2.36
C GLU A 407 -6.45 -8.62 2.77
N LEU A 408 -5.68 -9.72 2.66
CA LEU A 408 -6.15 -11.03 3.09
C LEU A 408 -6.47 -11.06 4.59
N ILE A 409 -5.63 -10.43 5.42
CA ILE A 409 -5.87 -10.32 6.87
C ILE A 409 -7.04 -9.37 7.15
N ALA A 410 -7.17 -8.28 6.40
CA ALA A 410 -8.26 -7.33 6.55
C ALA A 410 -9.62 -8.00 6.32
N VAL A 411 -9.78 -8.73 5.21
CA VAL A 411 -11.03 -9.45 4.91
C VAL A 411 -11.25 -10.61 5.87
N SER A 412 -10.19 -11.32 6.24
CA SER A 412 -10.27 -12.40 7.22
C SER A 412 -10.75 -11.94 8.59
N SER A 413 -10.24 -10.80 9.08
CA SER A 413 -10.66 -10.22 10.35
C SER A 413 -12.11 -9.72 10.31
N LEU A 414 -12.55 -9.08 9.21
CA LEU A 414 -13.96 -8.73 9.03
C LEU A 414 -14.87 -9.96 9.07
N CYS A 415 -14.54 -11.01 8.32
CA CYS A 415 -15.35 -12.23 8.32
C CYS A 415 -15.35 -12.96 9.68
N THR A 416 -14.24 -12.93 10.41
CA THR A 416 -14.12 -13.67 11.68
C THR A 416 -14.72 -12.93 12.86
N TYR A 417 -14.39 -11.64 13.03
CA TYR A 417 -14.85 -10.85 14.17
C TYR A 417 -16.22 -10.22 13.90
N ASP A 418 -16.43 -9.60 12.74
CA ASP A 418 -17.67 -8.87 12.43
C ASP A 418 -18.81 -9.76 11.91
N ILE A 419 -18.52 -10.91 11.30
CA ILE A 419 -19.57 -11.84 10.83
C ILE A 419 -19.67 -13.05 11.75
N TYR A 420 -18.61 -13.88 11.78
CA TYR A 420 -18.67 -15.19 12.43
C TYR A 420 -18.89 -15.05 13.93
N ARG A 421 -18.01 -14.35 14.65
CA ARG A 421 -18.16 -14.16 16.09
C ARG A 421 -19.39 -13.32 16.41
N THR A 422 -19.65 -12.28 15.64
CA THR A 422 -20.71 -11.32 15.97
C THR A 422 -22.14 -11.81 15.72
N TYR A 423 -22.37 -12.63 14.68
CA TYR A 423 -23.72 -13.05 14.27
C TYR A 423 -23.93 -14.56 14.22
N ILE A 424 -22.88 -15.37 14.07
CA ILE A 424 -23.00 -16.83 13.88
C ILE A 424 -22.70 -17.58 15.18
N ASN A 425 -21.59 -17.25 15.85
CA ASN A 425 -21.12 -17.92 17.06
C ASN A 425 -20.41 -16.94 18.02
N PRO A 426 -21.17 -16.23 18.88
CA PRO A 426 -20.63 -15.27 19.88
C PRO A 426 -19.58 -15.83 20.82
N ASP A 427 -19.70 -17.12 21.17
CA ASP A 427 -18.81 -17.80 22.11
C ASP A 427 -17.70 -18.61 21.41
N ALA A 428 -17.34 -18.22 20.18
CA ALA A 428 -16.29 -18.89 19.42
C ALA A 428 -14.94 -18.84 20.15
N SER A 429 -14.32 -20.01 20.36
CA SER A 429 -12.96 -20.13 20.89
C SER A 429 -11.91 -19.66 19.88
N GLY A 430 -10.72 -19.30 20.37
CA GLY A 430 -9.61 -18.86 19.52
C GLY A 430 -9.23 -19.86 18.43
N GLU A 431 -9.27 -21.16 18.72
CA GLU A 431 -8.98 -22.21 17.72
C GLU A 431 -10.01 -22.21 16.57
N LYS A 432 -11.30 -21.99 16.87
CA LYS A 432 -12.34 -21.88 15.84
C LYS A 432 -12.16 -20.62 15.01
N ILE A 433 -11.83 -19.50 15.65
CA ILE A 433 -11.55 -18.23 14.95
C ILE A 433 -10.37 -18.39 13.99
N LEU A 434 -9.29 -19.06 14.40
CA LEU A 434 -8.14 -19.34 13.53
C LEU A 434 -8.51 -20.23 12.33
N LYS A 435 -9.33 -21.26 12.53
CA LYS A 435 -9.80 -22.13 11.44
C LYS A 435 -10.63 -21.34 10.42
N VAL A 436 -11.57 -20.52 10.88
CA VAL A 436 -12.39 -19.66 10.00
C VAL A 436 -11.51 -18.62 9.29
N SER A 437 -10.59 -17.99 10.01
CA SER A 437 -9.64 -17.01 9.46
C SER A 437 -8.87 -17.58 8.27
N ARG A 438 -8.30 -18.78 8.44
CA ARG A 438 -7.55 -19.47 7.38
C ARG A 438 -8.43 -19.86 6.18
N ALA A 439 -9.65 -20.34 6.44
CA ALA A 439 -10.59 -20.66 5.37
C ALA A 439 -10.98 -19.42 4.55
N VAL A 440 -11.21 -18.28 5.20
CA VAL A 440 -11.54 -17.02 4.53
C VAL A 440 -10.37 -16.50 3.69
N ILE A 441 -9.13 -16.56 4.21
CA ILE A 441 -7.94 -16.16 3.45
C ILE A 441 -7.84 -16.94 2.13
N LEU A 442 -8.00 -18.27 2.19
CA LEU A 442 -7.98 -19.11 0.99
C LEU A 442 -9.14 -18.78 0.04
N GLY A 443 -10.36 -18.67 0.58
CA GLY A 443 -11.55 -18.37 -0.21
C GLY A 443 -11.48 -17.00 -0.91
N PHE A 444 -11.05 -15.96 -0.19
CA PHE A 444 -10.92 -14.61 -0.74
C PHE A 444 -9.80 -14.53 -1.79
N GLY A 445 -8.65 -15.16 -1.55
CA GLY A 445 -7.56 -15.19 -2.54
C GLY A 445 -7.98 -15.86 -3.85
N CYS A 446 -8.71 -16.97 -3.79
CA CYS A 446 -9.29 -17.63 -4.97
C CYS A 446 -10.33 -16.76 -5.68
N PHE A 447 -11.24 -16.13 -4.91
CA PHE A 447 -12.25 -15.20 -5.44
C PHE A 447 -11.60 -14.03 -6.19
N MET A 448 -10.55 -13.43 -5.61
CA MET A 448 -9.86 -12.30 -6.22
C MET A 448 -9.10 -12.68 -7.49
N GLY A 449 -8.53 -13.90 -7.55
CA GLY A 449 -7.96 -14.44 -8.79
C GLY A 449 -9.00 -14.52 -9.93
N PHE A 450 -10.21 -15.00 -9.62
CA PHE A 450 -11.31 -15.06 -10.59
C PHE A 450 -11.80 -13.66 -10.99
N LEU A 451 -11.97 -12.75 -10.03
CA LEU A 451 -12.38 -11.37 -10.30
C LEU A 451 -11.34 -10.64 -11.17
N ALA A 452 -10.04 -10.82 -10.91
CA ALA A 452 -8.98 -10.26 -11.73
C ALA A 452 -9.03 -10.77 -13.19
N VAL A 453 -9.35 -12.05 -13.41
CA VAL A 453 -9.57 -12.58 -14.77
C VAL A 453 -10.75 -11.90 -15.46
N ILE A 454 -11.87 -11.71 -14.74
CA ILE A 454 -13.04 -11.00 -15.28
C ILE A 454 -12.68 -9.56 -15.66
N LEU A 455 -12.01 -8.83 -14.76
CA LEU A 455 -11.64 -7.43 -14.99
C LEU A 455 -10.66 -7.28 -16.16
N ASN A 456 -9.67 -8.17 -16.27
CA ASN A 456 -8.76 -8.21 -17.41
C ASN A 456 -9.52 -8.49 -18.73
N LYS A 457 -10.46 -9.44 -18.74
CA LYS A 457 -11.30 -9.72 -19.92
C LYS A 457 -12.23 -8.56 -20.28
N ALA A 458 -12.71 -7.83 -19.28
CA ALA A 458 -13.52 -6.64 -19.47
C ALA A 458 -12.70 -5.44 -19.99
N GLY A 459 -11.36 -5.51 -20.00
CA GLY A 459 -10.49 -4.41 -20.41
C GLY A 459 -10.33 -3.32 -19.35
N VAL A 460 -10.61 -3.63 -18.08
CA VAL A 460 -10.43 -2.68 -16.97
C VAL A 460 -8.95 -2.58 -16.64
N SER A 461 -8.37 -1.40 -16.84
CA SER A 461 -6.96 -1.14 -16.53
C SER A 461 -6.75 -0.74 -15.08
N LEU A 462 -5.50 -0.89 -14.61
CA LEU A 462 -5.05 -0.37 -13.31
C LEU A 462 -5.40 1.11 -13.16
N GLY A 463 -5.09 1.93 -14.17
CA GLY A 463 -5.35 3.37 -14.14
C GLY A 463 -6.84 3.71 -14.04
N TRP A 464 -7.71 2.97 -14.74
CA TRP A 464 -9.16 3.20 -14.64
C TRP A 464 -9.68 2.87 -13.24
N MET A 465 -9.31 1.70 -12.71
CA MET A 465 -9.75 1.25 -11.38
C MET A 465 -9.24 2.21 -10.29
N TYR A 466 -8.02 2.73 -10.45
CA TYR A 466 -7.43 3.72 -9.56
C TYR A 466 -8.24 5.02 -9.47
N LEU A 467 -8.75 5.53 -10.60
CA LEU A 467 -9.54 6.77 -10.61
C LEU A 467 -10.99 6.53 -10.14
N ALA A 468 -11.54 5.34 -10.41
CA ALA A 468 -12.91 4.98 -10.07
C ALA A 468 -13.15 4.82 -8.56
N MET A 469 -12.11 4.45 -7.79
CA MET A 469 -12.27 4.01 -6.40
C MET A 469 -13.05 4.99 -5.54
N GLY A 470 -12.70 6.29 -5.53
CA GLY A 470 -13.36 7.25 -4.64
C GLY A 470 -14.79 7.58 -5.05
N VAL A 471 -15.21 7.32 -6.29
CA VAL A 471 -16.64 7.38 -6.66
C VAL A 471 -17.42 6.34 -5.84
N LEU A 472 -16.88 5.12 -5.76
CA LEU A 472 -17.55 3.96 -5.18
C LEU A 472 -17.50 3.94 -3.64
N ILE A 473 -16.36 4.33 -3.05
CA ILE A 473 -16.14 4.18 -1.59
C ILE A 473 -15.95 5.51 -0.85
N GLY A 474 -15.79 6.64 -1.55
CA GLY A 474 -15.43 7.93 -0.96
C GLY A 474 -16.47 8.47 0.04
N SER A 475 -17.75 8.13 -0.14
CA SER A 475 -18.83 8.59 0.74
C SER A 475 -18.74 8.08 2.19
N ALA A 476 -18.05 6.97 2.45
CA ALA A 476 -17.89 6.39 3.78
C ALA A 476 -16.79 7.06 4.62
N VAL A 477 -15.89 7.84 4.00
CA VAL A 477 -14.69 8.42 4.65
C VAL A 477 -15.05 9.29 5.84
N LEU A 478 -15.83 10.35 5.60
CA LEU A 478 -16.17 11.33 6.63
C LEU A 478 -17.06 10.70 7.72
N PRO A 479 -18.02 9.82 7.39
CA PRO A 479 -18.68 9.02 8.40
C PRO A 479 -17.77 8.20 9.30
N ILE A 480 -16.80 7.45 8.76
CA ILE A 480 -15.83 6.72 9.59
C ILE A 480 -14.97 7.69 10.43
N ALA A 481 -14.55 8.82 9.86
CA ALA A 481 -13.79 9.81 10.63
C ALA A 481 -14.58 10.35 11.83
N PHE A 482 -15.86 10.71 11.62
CA PHE A 482 -16.73 11.23 12.68
C PHE A 482 -17.04 10.20 13.77
N MET A 483 -16.99 8.90 13.44
CA MET A 483 -17.14 7.78 14.40
C MET A 483 -16.14 7.85 15.57
N LEU A 484 -14.95 8.41 15.37
CA LEU A 484 -14.02 8.63 16.48
C LEU A 484 -13.86 10.11 16.81
N LEU A 485 -13.92 11.02 15.84
CA LEU A 485 -13.56 12.42 16.09
C LEU A 485 -14.69 13.27 16.66
N TRP A 486 -15.95 12.90 16.42
CA TRP A 486 -17.08 13.78 16.74
C TRP A 486 -18.08 13.13 17.68
N ARG A 487 -18.20 13.70 18.88
CA ARG A 487 -19.09 13.20 19.94
C ARG A 487 -20.55 13.11 19.53
N LYS A 488 -21.05 14.12 18.79
CA LYS A 488 -22.47 14.27 18.44
C LYS A 488 -22.90 13.49 17.19
N ALA A 489 -21.96 12.87 16.48
CA ALA A 489 -22.25 12.21 15.21
C ALA A 489 -23.21 11.02 15.40
N ASN A 490 -24.30 11.02 14.63
CA ASN A 490 -25.42 10.09 14.83
C ASN A 490 -25.44 8.95 13.80
N ALA A 491 -26.07 7.84 14.18
CA ALA A 491 -26.17 6.65 13.32
C ALA A 491 -26.94 6.91 12.02
N ILE A 492 -28.04 7.66 12.08
CA ILE A 492 -28.89 7.95 10.93
C ILE A 492 -28.11 8.71 9.88
N GLY A 493 -27.41 9.79 10.27
CA GLY A 493 -26.57 10.57 9.37
C GLY A 493 -25.42 9.76 8.80
N ALA A 494 -24.79 8.89 9.59
CA ALA A 494 -23.70 8.04 9.11
C ALA A 494 -24.17 7.10 7.99
N ILE A 495 -25.34 6.44 8.18
CA ILE A 495 -25.93 5.53 7.19
C ILE A 495 -26.40 6.31 5.95
N ALA A 496 -27.22 7.34 6.14
CA ALA A 496 -27.78 8.10 5.03
C ALA A 496 -26.66 8.78 4.23
N GLY A 497 -25.66 9.39 4.89
CA GLY A 497 -24.55 10.03 4.21
C GLY A 497 -23.73 9.04 3.37
N THR A 498 -23.40 7.88 3.93
CA THR A 498 -22.64 6.86 3.21
C THR A 498 -23.38 6.36 1.96
N ILE A 499 -24.67 6.04 2.07
CA ILE A 499 -25.48 5.51 0.95
C ILE A 499 -25.79 6.59 -0.08
N THR A 500 -26.34 7.73 0.35
CA THR A 500 -26.73 8.81 -0.57
C THR A 500 -25.52 9.40 -1.28
N GLY A 501 -24.37 9.52 -0.60
CA GLY A 501 -23.16 10.01 -1.23
C GLY A 501 -22.66 9.09 -2.34
N CYS A 502 -22.64 7.78 -2.10
CA CYS A 502 -22.24 6.81 -3.13
C CYS A 502 -23.18 6.87 -4.35
N LEU A 503 -24.50 6.86 -4.12
CA LEU A 503 -25.50 6.94 -5.18
C LEU A 503 -25.37 8.23 -6.01
N LEU A 504 -25.28 9.39 -5.35
CA LEU A 504 -25.12 10.67 -6.03
C LEU A 504 -23.78 10.78 -6.75
N GLY A 505 -22.71 10.21 -6.19
CA GLY A 505 -21.40 10.11 -6.82
C GLY A 505 -21.45 9.31 -8.13
N ILE A 506 -22.08 8.12 -8.11
CA ILE A 506 -22.26 7.28 -9.31
C ILE A 506 -23.14 7.97 -10.35
N ILE A 507 -24.26 8.56 -9.93
CA ILE A 507 -25.17 9.29 -10.83
C ILE A 507 -24.41 10.44 -11.50
N THR A 508 -23.64 11.22 -10.74
CA THR A 508 -22.86 12.35 -11.27
C THR A 508 -21.79 11.87 -12.24
N TRP A 509 -21.04 10.83 -11.86
CA TRP A 509 -19.99 10.24 -12.71
C TRP A 509 -20.53 9.82 -14.08
N LEU A 510 -21.64 9.09 -14.10
CA LEU A 510 -22.25 8.61 -15.35
C LEU A 510 -22.94 9.73 -16.13
N SER A 511 -23.57 10.69 -15.45
CA SER A 511 -24.23 11.83 -16.09
C SER A 511 -23.22 12.76 -16.76
N VAL A 512 -22.11 13.10 -16.09
CA VAL A 512 -21.03 13.91 -16.69
C VAL A 512 -20.40 13.16 -17.86
N THR A 513 -20.21 11.85 -17.76
CA THR A 513 -19.73 11.02 -18.89
C THR A 513 -20.66 11.14 -20.10
N ALA A 514 -21.96 10.99 -19.89
CA ALA A 514 -22.96 11.06 -20.96
C ALA A 514 -23.03 12.45 -21.59
N ILE A 515 -22.97 13.51 -20.79
CA ILE A 515 -23.08 14.90 -21.25
C ILE A 515 -21.83 15.33 -22.03
N GLU A 516 -20.63 15.03 -21.53
CA GLU A 516 -19.39 15.50 -22.17
C GLU A 516 -18.99 14.68 -23.39
N TYR A 517 -19.25 13.36 -23.38
CA TYR A 517 -18.74 12.45 -24.40
C TYR A 517 -19.82 11.78 -25.25
N GLY A 518 -21.11 11.96 -24.93
CA GLY A 518 -22.24 11.42 -25.70
C GLY A 518 -22.38 9.89 -25.67
N ARG A 519 -21.50 9.17 -24.98
CA ARG A 519 -21.51 7.70 -24.84
C ARG A 519 -20.92 7.29 -23.49
N ILE A 520 -21.40 6.18 -22.95
CA ILE A 520 -20.90 5.60 -21.69
C ILE A 520 -20.18 4.29 -22.01
N ASN A 521 -18.86 4.27 -21.84
CA ASN A 521 -18.00 3.09 -21.97
C ASN A 521 -16.75 3.24 -21.09
N LEU A 522 -15.88 2.22 -21.03
CA LEU A 522 -14.68 2.24 -20.18
C LEU A 522 -13.73 3.41 -20.48
N ASP A 523 -13.56 3.77 -21.74
CA ASP A 523 -12.72 4.89 -22.15
C ASP A 523 -13.26 6.22 -21.62
N THR A 524 -14.54 6.52 -21.89
CA THR A 524 -15.19 7.79 -21.53
C THR A 524 -15.39 7.94 -20.02
N THR A 525 -15.79 6.87 -19.34
CA THR A 525 -15.92 6.85 -17.87
C THR A 525 -14.58 7.03 -17.16
N GLY A 526 -13.49 6.59 -17.79
CA GLY A 526 -12.12 6.70 -17.30
C GLY A 526 -11.47 8.08 -17.48
N ARG A 527 -12.16 9.04 -18.10
CA ARG A 527 -11.63 10.39 -18.30
C ARG A 527 -11.67 11.20 -17.01
N ASN A 528 -10.76 12.17 -16.90
CA ASN A 528 -10.56 12.94 -15.68
C ASN A 528 -11.80 13.71 -15.24
N ALA A 529 -12.57 14.32 -16.16
CA ALA A 529 -13.70 15.18 -15.78
C ALA A 529 -14.85 14.39 -15.13
N PRO A 530 -15.34 13.27 -15.71
CA PRO A 530 -16.30 12.40 -15.03
C PRO A 530 -15.79 11.88 -13.69
N MET A 531 -14.53 11.42 -13.64
CA MET A 531 -13.93 10.89 -12.42
C MET A 531 -13.85 11.96 -11.33
N LEU A 532 -13.42 13.17 -11.65
CA LEU A 532 -13.37 14.31 -10.73
C LEU A 532 -14.74 14.60 -10.13
N ALA A 533 -15.75 14.74 -10.99
CA ALA A 533 -17.10 15.07 -10.55
C ALA A 533 -17.69 13.98 -9.64
N GLY A 534 -17.58 12.71 -10.04
CA GLY A 534 -18.07 11.59 -9.24
C GLY A 534 -17.38 11.45 -7.89
N ASN A 535 -16.04 11.57 -7.86
CA ASN A 535 -15.26 11.48 -6.63
C ASN A 535 -15.63 12.59 -5.65
N LEU A 536 -15.66 13.84 -6.12
CA LEU A 536 -16.00 15.00 -5.29
C LEU A 536 -17.42 14.91 -4.74
N VAL A 537 -18.40 14.58 -5.59
CA VAL A 537 -19.78 14.42 -5.12
C VAL A 537 -19.88 13.31 -4.08
N SER A 538 -19.24 12.15 -4.31
CA SER A 538 -19.30 11.02 -3.38
C SER A 538 -18.84 11.38 -1.97
N ILE A 539 -17.63 11.94 -1.83
CA ILE A 539 -17.07 12.27 -0.51
C ILE A 539 -17.77 13.46 0.16
N LEU A 540 -18.05 14.53 -0.60
CA LEU A 540 -18.55 15.78 -0.04
C LEU A 540 -20.00 15.65 0.39
N THR A 541 -20.84 15.00 -0.42
CA THR A 541 -22.25 14.79 -0.07
C THR A 541 -22.38 13.82 1.09
N GLY A 542 -21.57 12.74 1.13
CA GLY A 542 -21.59 11.81 2.25
C GLY A 542 -21.22 12.47 3.59
N GLY A 543 -20.20 13.34 3.58
CA GLY A 543 -19.85 14.15 4.73
C GLY A 543 -20.91 15.19 5.11
N ALA A 544 -21.43 15.92 4.14
CA ALA A 544 -22.42 16.97 4.36
C ALA A 544 -23.71 16.41 4.95
N VAL A 545 -24.26 15.33 4.38
CA VAL A 545 -25.46 14.66 4.88
C VAL A 545 -25.25 14.17 6.31
N HIS A 546 -24.13 13.50 6.59
CA HIS A 546 -23.85 13.04 7.95
C HIS A 546 -23.69 14.22 8.93
N ALA A 547 -23.03 15.29 8.53
CA ALA A 547 -22.87 16.47 9.37
C ALA A 547 -24.19 17.18 9.66
N VAL A 548 -25.02 17.41 8.65
CA VAL A 548 -26.34 18.04 8.81
C VAL A 548 -27.23 17.19 9.72
N CYS A 549 -27.34 15.89 9.45
CA CYS A 549 -28.13 14.98 10.29
C CYS A 549 -27.64 14.96 11.75
N SER A 550 -26.32 15.02 11.97
CA SER A 550 -25.72 15.02 13.31
C SER A 550 -25.89 16.35 14.05
N LEU A 551 -26.02 17.47 13.33
CA LEU A 551 -26.34 18.76 13.91
C LEU A 551 -27.84 18.86 14.26
N LEU A 552 -28.71 18.30 13.42
CA LEU A 552 -30.16 18.28 13.65
C LEU A 552 -30.56 17.30 14.76
N TRP A 553 -29.96 16.10 14.79
CA TRP A 553 -30.27 15.05 15.75
C TRP A 553 -29.00 14.53 16.45
N PRO A 554 -28.37 15.35 17.31
CA PRO A 554 -27.09 15.01 17.92
C PRO A 554 -27.20 13.80 18.86
N GLN A 555 -26.29 12.84 18.70
CA GLN A 555 -26.15 11.69 19.60
C GLN A 555 -24.93 11.91 20.50
N ASN A 556 -25.09 12.38 21.74
CA ASN A 556 -23.98 12.73 22.65
C ASN A 556 -23.25 11.50 23.22
N TYR A 557 -22.48 10.80 22.40
CA TYR A 557 -21.82 9.54 22.74
C TYR A 557 -20.66 9.71 23.74
N ASP A 558 -20.37 8.71 24.58
CA ASP A 558 -19.31 8.76 25.61
C ASP A 558 -18.14 7.76 25.37
N TRP A 559 -18.26 6.92 24.33
CA TRP A 559 -17.29 5.86 23.99
C TRP A 559 -17.12 4.77 25.05
N ASP A 560 -18.10 4.58 25.94
CA ASP A 560 -18.01 3.50 26.93
C ASP A 560 -18.29 2.13 26.31
N THR A 561 -19.26 2.02 25.40
CA THR A 561 -19.56 0.74 24.74
C THR A 561 -18.43 0.28 23.82
N THR A 562 -17.67 1.20 23.20
CA THR A 562 -16.48 0.83 22.39
C THR A 562 -15.30 0.33 23.24
N LYS A 563 -15.19 0.76 24.50
CA LYS A 563 -14.17 0.24 25.43
C LYS A 563 -14.50 -1.16 25.94
N GLN A 564 -15.78 -1.54 25.93
CA GLN A 564 -16.29 -2.83 26.38
C GLN A 564 -16.16 -3.95 25.33
N ILE A 565 -15.64 -3.66 24.13
CA ILE A 565 -15.35 -4.71 23.13
C ILE A 565 -14.43 -5.76 23.78
N THR A 566 -14.82 -7.04 23.67
CA THR A 566 -14.15 -8.13 24.39
C THR A 566 -13.09 -8.81 23.55
N MET A 567 -11.91 -9.00 24.13
CA MET A 567 -10.88 -9.87 23.56
C MET A 567 -11.31 -11.34 23.67
N VAL A 568 -10.95 -12.14 22.66
CA VAL A 568 -11.25 -13.58 22.61
C VAL A 568 -10.45 -14.31 23.69
N GLU A 569 -9.18 -13.95 23.84
CA GLU A 569 -8.27 -14.53 24.82
C GLU A 569 -7.65 -13.40 25.65
N LYS A 570 -7.73 -13.47 26.98
CA LYS A 570 -7.08 -12.48 27.87
C LYS A 570 -5.58 -12.76 27.89
N GLU A 571 -4.82 -12.07 27.07
CA GLU A 571 -3.36 -12.06 27.19
C GLU A 571 -2.94 -11.20 28.41
N LYS A 572 -1.95 -11.67 29.18
CA LYS A 572 -1.27 -10.81 30.15
C LYS A 572 -0.54 -9.75 29.33
N GLY A 573 -1.09 -8.55 29.26
CA GLY A 573 -0.47 -7.46 28.52
C GLY A 573 0.96 -7.21 29.03
N GLU A 574 1.95 -7.41 28.17
CA GLU A 574 3.34 -7.05 28.46
C GLU A 574 3.57 -5.53 28.49
N LEU A 575 2.57 -4.75 28.04
CA LEU A 575 2.64 -3.31 27.99
C LEU A 575 2.37 -2.70 29.37
N PRO A 576 3.24 -1.77 29.84
CA PRO A 576 3.01 -1.04 31.09
C PRO A 576 1.65 -0.31 31.06
N VAL A 577 0.92 -0.33 32.17
CA VAL A 577 -0.36 0.40 32.34
C VAL A 577 -0.22 1.90 31.97
N ASP A 578 0.97 2.44 32.17
CA ASP A 578 1.36 3.81 31.84
C ASP A 578 1.28 4.15 30.33
N GLU A 579 1.25 3.16 29.43
CA GLU A 579 1.05 3.34 27.98
C GLU A 579 -0.36 3.81 27.64
N PHE A 580 -1.36 3.41 28.43
CA PHE A 580 -2.77 3.69 28.17
C PHE A 580 -3.30 4.89 28.97
N LYS A 581 -2.43 5.62 29.67
CA LYS A 581 -2.84 6.84 30.38
C LYS A 581 -3.36 7.89 29.40
N GLU A 582 -4.59 8.35 29.66
CA GLU A 582 -5.29 9.35 28.84
C GLU A 582 -4.42 10.58 28.56
N GLU A 583 -3.68 11.07 29.57
CA GLU A 583 -2.80 12.23 29.43
C GLU A 583 -1.71 12.03 28.36
N LYS A 584 -1.08 10.85 28.31
CA LYS A 584 -0.06 10.53 27.29
C LYS A 584 -0.67 10.43 25.90
N LEU A 585 -1.82 9.78 25.79
CA LEU A 585 -2.53 9.62 24.51
C LEU A 585 -3.02 10.97 23.98
N MET A 586 -3.47 11.88 24.85
CA MET A 586 -3.86 13.24 24.49
C MET A 586 -2.67 14.09 24.04
N LYS A 587 -1.51 13.97 24.71
CA LYS A 587 -0.26 14.61 24.25
C LYS A 587 0.18 14.07 22.88
N ALA A 588 0.15 12.75 22.69
CA ALA A 588 0.47 12.11 21.42
C ALA A 588 -0.49 12.55 20.30
N LYS A 589 -1.80 12.66 20.59
CA LYS A 589 -2.79 13.20 19.67
C LYS A 589 -2.48 14.65 19.29
N ALA A 590 -2.29 15.53 20.26
CA ALA A 590 -2.01 16.94 19.98
C ALA A 590 -0.75 17.08 19.11
N TRP A 591 0.26 16.25 19.36
CA TRP A 591 1.47 16.20 18.56
C TRP A 591 1.22 15.75 17.11
N ILE A 592 0.53 14.63 16.89
CA ILE A 592 0.27 14.13 15.52
C ILE A 592 -0.68 15.03 14.75
N VAL A 593 -1.64 15.68 15.41
CA VAL A 593 -2.50 16.68 14.77
C VAL A 593 -1.66 17.88 14.35
N LYS A 594 -0.82 18.42 15.24
CA LYS A 594 0.04 19.57 14.93
C LYS A 594 0.97 19.28 13.75
N TRP A 595 1.71 18.18 13.80
CA TRP A 595 2.69 17.86 12.77
C TRP A 595 2.05 17.27 11.51
N GLY A 596 1.06 16.38 11.64
CA GLY A 596 0.36 15.79 10.49
C GLY A 596 -0.36 16.85 9.65
N VAL A 597 -1.07 17.79 10.29
CA VAL A 597 -1.70 18.93 9.58
C VAL A 597 -0.64 19.90 9.08
N GLY A 598 0.39 20.20 9.87
CA GLY A 598 1.49 21.07 9.46
C GLY A 598 2.19 20.58 8.19
N PHE A 599 2.59 19.31 8.15
CA PHE A 599 3.21 18.70 6.96
C PHE A 599 2.23 18.58 5.79
N THR A 600 0.95 18.33 6.05
CA THR A 600 -0.09 18.36 5.01
C THR A 600 -0.16 19.75 4.35
N VAL A 601 -0.17 20.82 5.13
CA VAL A 601 -0.16 22.20 4.60
C VAL A 601 1.13 22.49 3.84
N VAL A 602 2.28 22.05 4.36
CA VAL A 602 3.57 22.23 3.69
C VAL A 602 3.61 21.53 2.33
N ILE A 603 3.26 20.24 2.30
CA ILE A 603 3.37 19.40 1.10
C ILE A 603 2.27 19.71 0.09
N ALA A 604 1.01 19.89 0.53
CA ALA A 604 -0.12 20.03 -0.38
C ALA A 604 -0.39 21.48 -0.82
N LEU A 605 -0.01 22.48 0.00
CA LEU A 605 -0.31 23.89 -0.27
C LEU A 605 0.94 24.73 -0.46
N LEU A 606 1.84 24.76 0.53
CA LEU A 606 3.00 25.67 0.48
C LEU A 606 3.98 25.31 -0.63
N TRP A 607 4.34 24.04 -0.80
CA TRP A 607 5.28 23.64 -1.85
C TRP A 607 4.76 23.98 -3.25
N PRO A 608 3.52 23.62 -3.66
CA PRO A 608 2.97 24.06 -4.94
C PRO A 608 2.98 25.57 -5.10
N LEU A 609 2.50 26.31 -4.09
CA LEU A 609 2.44 27.78 -4.10
C LEU A 609 3.81 28.41 -4.29
N LEU A 610 4.83 27.92 -3.58
CA LEU A 610 6.22 28.38 -3.71
C LEU A 610 6.85 28.00 -5.06
N THR A 611 6.31 26.99 -5.74
CA THR A 611 6.76 26.57 -7.07
C THR A 611 6.10 27.36 -8.19
N LEU A 612 4.94 27.99 -7.97
CA LEU A 612 4.21 28.72 -9.02
C LEU A 612 5.04 29.81 -9.72
N PRO A 613 5.84 30.65 -9.01
CA PRO A 613 6.63 31.70 -9.65
C PRO A 613 7.70 31.16 -10.60
N ALA A 614 8.11 29.89 -10.45
CA ALA A 614 9.08 29.28 -11.34
C ALA A 614 8.52 29.11 -12.76
N GLY A 615 7.19 28.99 -12.94
CA GLY A 615 6.57 28.79 -14.24
C GLY A 615 7.10 27.53 -14.94
N GLU A 616 8.00 27.72 -15.90
CA GLU A 616 8.77 26.64 -16.51
C GLU A 616 10.15 26.55 -15.83
N PHE A 617 10.48 25.37 -15.30
CA PHE A 617 11.69 25.17 -14.52
C PHE A 617 12.92 25.47 -15.38
N SER A 618 13.85 26.22 -14.82
CA SER A 618 15.20 26.33 -15.38
C SER A 618 15.99 25.05 -15.12
N LEU A 619 17.11 24.87 -15.83
CA LEU A 619 18.04 23.78 -15.55
C LEU A 619 18.44 23.71 -14.07
N GLY A 620 18.71 24.87 -13.45
CA GLY A 620 19.05 24.93 -12.02
C GLY A 620 17.89 24.46 -11.13
N TYR A 621 16.67 24.86 -11.43
CA TYR A 621 15.48 24.46 -10.66
C TYR A 621 15.18 22.96 -10.83
N PHE A 622 15.28 22.43 -12.05
CA PHE A 622 15.12 20.99 -12.29
C PHE A 622 16.25 20.17 -11.67
N THR A 623 17.48 20.68 -11.66
CA THR A 623 18.59 20.04 -10.95
C THR A 623 18.30 19.97 -9.45
N PHE A 624 17.79 21.05 -8.85
CA PHE A 624 17.33 21.04 -7.46
C PHE A 624 16.22 20.00 -7.24
N TRP A 625 15.23 19.92 -8.13
CA TRP A 625 14.17 18.91 -8.08
C TRP A 625 14.73 17.47 -8.08
N ALA A 626 15.68 17.18 -8.98
CA ALA A 626 16.34 15.89 -9.06
C ALA A 626 17.15 15.58 -7.78
N VAL A 627 17.86 16.57 -7.23
CA VAL A 627 18.59 16.42 -5.96
C VAL A 627 17.64 16.12 -4.80
N VAL A 628 16.48 16.80 -4.74
CA VAL A 628 15.45 16.49 -3.73
C VAL A 628 14.95 15.06 -3.88
N ALA A 629 14.68 14.60 -5.11
CA ALA A 629 14.27 13.22 -5.36
C ALA A 629 15.34 12.19 -4.93
N ILE A 630 16.61 12.44 -5.23
CA ILE A 630 17.73 11.58 -4.81
C ILE A 630 17.87 11.58 -3.29
N ALA A 631 17.98 12.76 -2.68
CA ALA A 631 18.22 12.89 -1.24
C ALA A 631 17.07 12.29 -0.42
N TRP A 632 15.81 12.58 -0.78
CA TRP A 632 14.66 12.07 -0.05
C TRP A 632 14.51 10.56 -0.22
N GLY A 633 14.74 10.04 -1.44
CA GLY A 633 14.77 8.60 -1.71
C GLY A 633 15.83 7.90 -0.88
N THR A 634 17.07 8.41 -0.86
CA THR A 634 18.18 7.79 -0.10
C THR A 634 18.00 7.90 1.41
N ILE A 635 17.62 9.07 1.92
CA ILE A 635 17.42 9.27 3.37
C ILE A 635 16.22 8.43 3.84
N GLY A 636 15.13 8.40 3.09
CA GLY A 636 13.97 7.55 3.37
C GLY A 636 14.34 6.07 3.42
N SER A 637 15.08 5.59 2.42
CA SER A 637 15.60 4.22 2.38
C SER A 637 16.50 3.91 3.58
N ALA A 638 17.44 4.79 3.93
CA ALA A 638 18.33 4.58 5.07
C ALA A 638 17.54 4.50 6.38
N VAL A 639 16.53 5.35 6.58
CA VAL A 639 15.69 5.34 7.77
C VAL A 639 14.88 4.05 7.87
N ILE A 640 14.19 3.63 6.81
CA ILE A 640 13.32 2.44 6.84
C ILE A 640 14.12 1.14 6.95
N ILE A 641 15.33 1.09 6.40
CA ILE A 641 16.20 -0.08 6.52
C ILE A 641 16.88 -0.13 7.90
N ALA A 642 17.46 0.97 8.37
CA ALA A 642 18.28 0.96 9.59
C ALA A 642 17.44 1.01 10.88
N LEU A 643 16.38 1.84 10.93
CA LEU A 643 15.67 2.12 12.18
C LEU A 643 15.02 0.85 12.80
N PRO A 644 14.31 -0.02 12.05
CA PRO A 644 13.75 -1.24 12.63
C PRO A 644 14.83 -2.17 13.19
N LEU A 645 15.98 -2.29 12.52
CA LEU A 645 17.10 -3.12 12.98
C LEU A 645 17.69 -2.60 14.28
N ILE A 646 17.87 -1.28 14.39
CA ILE A 646 18.37 -0.63 15.61
C ILE A 646 17.38 -0.84 16.77
N GLU A 647 16.09 -0.64 16.52
CA GLU A 647 15.05 -0.83 17.56
C GLU A 647 14.92 -2.29 18.01
N SER A 648 15.16 -3.25 17.13
CA SER A 648 15.07 -4.68 17.42
C SER A 648 16.40 -5.32 17.85
N TRP A 649 17.49 -4.55 17.94
CA TRP A 649 18.84 -5.08 18.16
C TRP A 649 18.98 -5.95 19.40
N GLU A 650 18.40 -5.54 20.53
CA GLU A 650 18.42 -6.33 21.77
C GLU A 650 17.71 -7.68 21.61
N THR A 651 16.55 -7.70 20.93
CA THR A 651 15.82 -8.94 20.64
C THR A 651 16.61 -9.83 19.69
N ILE A 652 17.21 -9.26 18.65
CA ILE A 652 18.08 -9.98 17.70
C ILE A 652 19.27 -10.59 18.45
N LYS A 653 19.90 -9.83 19.34
CA LYS A 653 21.01 -10.30 20.18
C LYS A 653 20.58 -11.44 21.10
N SER A 654 19.42 -11.34 21.75
CA SER A 654 18.87 -12.43 22.57
C SER A 654 18.62 -13.70 21.75
N VAL A 655 18.08 -13.57 20.53
CA VAL A 655 17.86 -14.72 19.64
C VAL A 655 19.20 -15.31 19.18
N CYS A 656 20.17 -14.48 18.77
CA CYS A 656 21.50 -14.94 18.37
C CYS A 656 22.22 -15.65 19.53
N VAL A 657 22.22 -15.05 20.73
CA VAL A 657 22.79 -15.69 21.91
C VAL A 657 22.05 -16.99 22.22
N GLY A 658 20.71 -17.01 22.13
CA GLY A 658 19.91 -18.22 22.30
C GLY A 658 20.29 -19.35 21.34
N LEU A 659 20.46 -19.03 20.05
CA LEU A 659 20.96 -19.97 19.02
C LEU A 659 22.35 -20.53 19.37
N PHE A 660 23.25 -19.73 19.92
CA PHE A 660 24.62 -20.17 20.22
C PHE A 660 24.80 -20.78 21.62
N THR A 661 23.93 -20.49 22.60
CA THR A 661 24.11 -20.93 24.00
C THR A 661 22.98 -21.82 24.54
N ASN A 662 21.72 -21.60 24.12
CA ASN A 662 20.58 -22.35 24.65
C ASN A 662 20.31 -23.67 23.91
N ASP A 663 20.79 -23.86 22.68
CA ASP A 663 20.63 -25.16 22.01
C ASP A 663 21.41 -26.26 22.75
N LEU A 664 22.59 -25.94 23.29
CA LEU A 664 23.37 -26.85 24.13
C LEU A 664 22.69 -27.16 25.49
N LEU A 665 21.96 -26.17 26.03
CA LEU A 665 21.25 -26.27 27.30
C LEU A 665 19.92 -27.04 27.13
N MET A 666 19.21 -26.79 26.03
CA MET A 666 18.00 -27.52 25.64
C MET A 666 18.32 -28.97 25.28
N GLU A 667 19.42 -29.25 24.55
CA GLU A 667 19.91 -30.62 24.35
C GLU A 667 20.14 -31.33 25.68
N ARG A 668 20.81 -30.68 26.65
CA ARG A 668 21.02 -31.26 27.99
C ARG A 668 19.72 -31.47 28.76
N VAL A 669 18.77 -30.54 28.69
CA VAL A 669 17.47 -30.67 29.36
C VAL A 669 16.64 -31.79 28.73
N GLU A 670 16.68 -31.92 27.42
CA GLU A 670 15.99 -32.98 26.67
C GLU A 670 16.62 -34.35 26.97
N GLU A 671 17.94 -34.42 27.05
CA GLU A 671 18.68 -35.61 27.50
C GLU A 671 18.33 -35.98 28.95
N ILE A 672 18.21 -34.99 29.85
CA ILE A 672 17.77 -35.20 31.24
C ILE A 672 16.32 -35.67 31.29
N ASN A 673 15.40 -35.09 30.50
CA ASN A 673 14.00 -35.49 30.46
C ASN A 673 13.82 -36.92 29.93
N ILE A 674 14.58 -37.32 28.90
CA ILE A 674 14.59 -38.70 28.40
C ILE A 674 15.10 -39.65 29.48
N LYS A 675 16.19 -39.29 30.17
CA LYS A 675 16.70 -40.07 31.32
C LYS A 675 15.67 -40.17 32.43
N LEU A 676 14.97 -39.07 32.76
CA LEU A 676 13.93 -39.03 33.78
C LEU A 676 12.73 -39.90 33.40
N GLN A 677 12.23 -39.81 32.17
CA GLN A 677 11.17 -40.68 31.66
C GLN A 677 11.58 -42.16 31.67
N THR A 678 12.83 -42.46 31.31
CA THR A 678 13.36 -43.83 31.35
C THR A 678 13.40 -44.36 32.80
N ILE A 679 13.78 -43.51 33.77
CA ILE A 679 13.77 -43.85 35.20
C ILE A 679 12.34 -44.04 35.71
N MET A 680 11.41 -43.16 35.33
CA MET A 680 9.99 -43.25 35.71
C MET A 680 9.34 -44.52 35.17
N LEU A 681 9.68 -44.93 33.94
CA LEU A 681 9.21 -46.19 33.34
C LEU A 681 9.84 -47.44 33.97
N ALA A 682 11.06 -47.33 34.49
CA ALA A 682 11.76 -48.44 35.14
C ALA A 682 11.40 -48.63 36.63
N ILE A 683 10.88 -47.60 37.30
CA ILE A 683 10.57 -47.61 38.74
C ILE A 683 9.18 -46.97 38.99
N PRO A 684 8.11 -47.78 39.13
CA PRO A 684 6.74 -47.29 39.33
C PRO A 684 6.56 -46.40 40.58
N GLU A 685 7.40 -46.60 41.61
CA GLU A 685 7.39 -45.82 42.85
C GLU A 685 7.93 -44.39 42.66
N ALA A 686 8.78 -44.16 41.65
CA ALA A 686 9.37 -42.85 41.36
C ALA A 686 8.35 -41.88 40.73
N GLU A 687 7.40 -42.40 39.94
CA GLU A 687 6.32 -41.60 39.35
C GLU A 687 5.41 -41.00 40.43
N ASN A 688 5.05 -41.79 41.45
CA ASN A 688 4.25 -41.32 42.58
C ASN A 688 4.98 -40.25 43.41
N MET A 689 6.29 -40.41 43.66
CA MET A 689 7.07 -39.37 44.37
C MET A 689 7.19 -38.07 43.56
N TYR A 690 7.39 -38.17 42.24
CA TYR A 690 7.44 -37.00 41.36
C TYR A 690 6.10 -36.22 41.34
N LEU A 691 4.97 -36.93 41.27
CA LEU A 691 3.65 -36.31 41.34
C LEU A 691 3.40 -35.62 42.69
N LEU A 692 3.82 -36.24 43.80
CA LEU A 692 3.75 -35.66 45.15
C LEU A 692 4.60 -34.39 45.31
N GLU A 693 5.82 -34.36 44.76
CA GLU A 693 6.66 -33.15 44.77
C GLU A 693 6.08 -32.03 43.89
N LYS A 694 5.52 -32.37 42.74
CA LYS A 694 4.85 -31.43 41.84
C LYS A 694 3.61 -30.80 42.49
N GLU A 695 2.88 -31.57 43.28
CA GLU A 695 1.75 -31.08 44.08
C GLU A 695 2.21 -30.15 45.22
N LYS A 696 3.30 -30.51 45.92
CA LYS A 696 3.91 -29.64 46.93
C LYS A 696 4.40 -28.32 46.34
N ALA A 697 5.01 -28.34 45.16
CA ALA A 697 5.47 -27.13 44.47
C ALA A 697 4.28 -26.22 44.05
N LYS A 698 3.20 -26.82 43.51
CA LYS A 698 1.96 -26.09 43.20
C LYS A 698 1.34 -25.44 44.43
N ASN A 699 1.31 -26.15 45.55
CA ASN A 699 0.77 -25.61 46.79
C ASN A 699 1.64 -24.47 47.32
N LYS A 700 2.97 -24.57 47.22
CA LYS A 700 3.89 -23.50 47.63
C LYS A 700 3.74 -22.23 46.78
N GLU A 701 3.59 -22.37 45.45
CA GLU A 701 3.28 -21.25 44.53
C GLU A 701 1.91 -20.62 44.78
N ALA A 702 0.93 -21.39 45.29
CA ALA A 702 -0.38 -20.87 45.65
C ALA A 702 -0.32 -20.04 46.94
N THR A 703 0.48 -20.47 47.92
CA THR A 703 0.70 -19.75 49.18
C THR A 703 1.48 -18.45 48.99
N GLU A 704 2.49 -18.44 48.10
CA GLU A 704 3.27 -17.23 47.75
C GLU A 704 2.49 -16.20 46.92
N LYS A 705 1.33 -16.57 46.35
CA LYS A 705 0.41 -15.64 45.66
C LYS A 705 -0.65 -15.03 46.57
N GLN A 706 -0.79 -15.54 47.80
CA GLN A 706 -1.73 -15.05 48.81
C GLN A 706 -1.08 -14.21 49.92
N ALA A 707 0.25 -14.21 49.99
CA ALA A 707 1.06 -13.24 50.74
C ALA A 707 1.47 -12.09 49.80
#